data_AF-A0A9Q0N046-F1
#
_entry.id   AF-A0A9Q0N046-F1
#
_cell.length_a   1.000
_cell.length_b   1.000
_cell.length_c   1.000
_cell.angle_alpha   90.00
_cell.angle_beta   90.00
_cell.angle_gamma   90.00
#
_symmetry.space_group_name_H-M   'P 1'
#
loop_
_entity.id
_entity.type
_entity.pdbx_description
1 polymer ?
#
loop_
_entity_poly.entity_id
_entity_poly.type
_entity_poly.pdbx_seq_one_letter_code
_entity_poly.pdbx_strand_id
1 'polypeptide(L)'
;RQQIDPNVSVWLQEHFRSLEIFNSSIEEINEKFFEFHGFQFETILIENAPELKSIHPKALFQLKDTLTDFRAIETNLPSYNDYGNGAYKNDNPFDDFKNLREVYIGEQSRCPIDETLLFPCTCEFGELSRGIPSGLDSWSFGTSNTFGTTTQLTCQSTDMTGNDLKKVFESISRSEHSPKHFDVLTIRKTPSLTHIPSDVFSNVTITTIWMDEVENLKSIHPQAFYNDASDATARSIQVLDVTIANFTTATPDEVQSLFRAFSSLINIRVLRLTKCGIPYIPPNAFTPEDPQKQLNNLRYLSMAYDRRHHNTGIKSVGSYAFSGAPKLIELGLRRNFIEEFHSFAFGFNKTSNKRLTIYIGGNPFNDSYGLMPDAFSGARRPVKIIFDIDSFAASDRANDPSLDFMPENVFRPFVEENSENVFEVDYFNVDVWCDCRSKWMFDDNGRIKNSVQNALKIKRVEDNVVSNDAQSIQCKANSSFECLPICLSFPLAGLIHCGGDEEFDVKSTFLRVGESIQIEEFKKLQFSSKRIQKLPMNAFGNFQFEEIIFEDCINLSSIHPTAFGASTSTVKRFTADNTSLTYYPNFASFPKLQIIRLDDHHTFDLNSTNFEYTETTSNPEEIVVFLNNGTVDANTFTKLKNDTAMTLIIECSCDLKWMNEGWAEEETRIGIWFQEYFGKKFYCVPKDANLQIENNFFGIDVSQFNYG
;
A
#
# COMPACT_ATOMS: atom_id res chain seq x y z
N ARG A 1 -20.27 -22.84 28.20
CA ARG A 1 -21.40 -23.08 29.12
C ARG A 1 -20.88 -23.77 30.37
N GLN A 2 -20.61 -23.02 31.44
CA GLN A 2 -20.46 -23.57 32.78
C GLN A 2 -21.73 -23.19 33.56
N GLN A 3 -22.27 -24.12 34.34
CA GLN A 3 -23.43 -23.86 35.19
C GLN A 3 -22.93 -23.19 36.46
N ILE A 4 -23.10 -21.87 36.54
CA ILE A 4 -22.65 -21.03 37.66
C ILE A 4 -23.63 -21.13 38.85
N ASP A 5 -24.90 -21.34 38.54
CA ASP A 5 -26.01 -21.56 39.47
C ASP A 5 -27.06 -22.45 38.75
N PRO A 6 -27.78 -23.34 39.47
CA PRO A 6 -28.79 -24.23 38.88
C PRO A 6 -29.86 -23.52 38.05
N ASN A 7 -30.14 -22.25 38.32
CA ASN A 7 -31.19 -21.45 37.70
C ASN A 7 -30.69 -20.49 36.60
N VAL A 8 -29.40 -20.54 36.26
CA VAL A 8 -28.76 -19.51 35.44
C VAL A 8 -28.11 -20.10 34.19
N SER A 9 -28.58 -19.65 33.03
CA SER A 9 -27.94 -19.96 31.75
C SER A 9 -26.86 -18.91 31.46
N VAL A 10 -25.59 -19.31 31.56
CA VAL A 10 -24.45 -18.40 31.33
C VAL A 10 -23.79 -18.68 29.98
N TRP A 11 -23.66 -17.63 29.18
CA TRP A 11 -22.86 -17.63 27.96
C TRP A 11 -21.53 -16.92 28.24
N LEU A 12 -20.44 -17.61 27.91
CA LEU A 12 -19.08 -17.08 28.00
C LEU A 12 -18.54 -17.01 26.57
N GLN A 13 -18.18 -15.81 26.11
CA GLN A 13 -17.57 -15.60 24.80
C GLN A 13 -16.03 -15.60 24.91
N GLU A 14 -15.33 -15.94 23.82
CA GLU A 14 -13.88 -16.17 23.83
C GLU A 14 -13.07 -14.98 24.37
N HIS A 15 -12.06 -15.29 25.20
CA HIS A 15 -11.21 -14.36 25.97
C HIS A 15 -11.93 -13.59 27.09
N PHE A 16 -12.89 -14.21 27.81
CA PHE A 16 -13.42 -13.87 29.15
C PHE A 16 -13.65 -12.39 29.52
N ARG A 17 -13.84 -11.49 28.55
CA ARG A 17 -14.06 -10.06 28.80
C ARG A 17 -15.53 -9.69 28.96
N SER A 18 -16.46 -10.53 28.52
CA SER A 18 -17.91 -10.27 28.66
C SER A 18 -18.60 -11.43 29.39
N LEU A 19 -19.54 -11.10 30.26
CA LEU A 19 -20.44 -12.02 30.93
C LEU A 19 -21.89 -11.65 30.59
N GLU A 20 -22.65 -12.63 30.11
CA GLU A 20 -24.05 -12.42 29.76
C GLU A 20 -24.96 -13.41 30.49
N ILE A 21 -25.96 -12.89 31.17
CA ILE A 21 -26.95 -13.60 31.97
C ILE A 21 -28.33 -13.34 31.34
N PHE A 22 -28.98 -14.37 30.80
CA PHE A 22 -30.26 -14.23 30.13
C PHE A 22 -31.34 -15.15 30.71
N ASN A 23 -32.60 -14.71 30.67
CA ASN A 23 -33.79 -15.52 30.99
C ASN A 23 -33.67 -16.23 32.34
N SER A 24 -33.31 -15.47 33.36
CA SER A 24 -32.86 -16.01 34.64
C SER A 24 -33.86 -15.75 35.76
N SER A 25 -34.07 -16.74 36.63
CA SER A 25 -34.87 -16.62 37.87
C SER A 25 -33.99 -16.25 39.08
N ILE A 26 -32.94 -15.46 38.85
CA ILE A 26 -32.09 -15.00 39.96
C ILE A 26 -32.85 -13.91 40.69
N GLU A 27 -33.06 -14.06 41.99
CA GLU A 27 -33.65 -13.01 42.82
C GLU A 27 -32.62 -11.99 43.33
N GLU A 28 -31.40 -12.46 43.61
CA GLU A 28 -30.31 -11.67 44.19
C GLU A 28 -28.94 -12.13 43.67
N ILE A 29 -28.08 -11.17 43.32
CA ILE A 29 -26.66 -11.40 43.08
C ILE A 29 -25.92 -11.20 44.41
N ASN A 30 -25.62 -12.30 45.11
CA ASN A 30 -24.94 -12.27 46.41
C ASN A 30 -23.43 -11.98 46.29
N GLU A 31 -22.76 -11.78 47.42
CA GLU A 31 -21.32 -11.44 47.47
C GLU A 31 -20.40 -12.44 46.77
N LYS A 32 -20.83 -13.70 46.61
CA LYS A 32 -20.05 -14.78 46.03
C LYS A 32 -20.34 -15.04 44.55
N PHE A 33 -21.32 -14.33 43.98
CA PHE A 33 -21.82 -14.62 42.64
C PHE A 33 -20.72 -14.50 41.57
N PHE A 34 -19.80 -13.54 41.72
CA PHE A 34 -18.65 -13.37 40.82
C PHE A 34 -17.32 -13.84 41.42
N GLU A 35 -17.33 -14.57 42.56
CA GLU A 35 -16.12 -15.16 43.17
C GLU A 35 -15.63 -16.40 42.39
N PHE A 36 -15.49 -16.28 41.07
CA PHE A 36 -14.86 -17.31 40.26
C PHE A 36 -13.36 -17.04 40.17
N HIS A 37 -12.56 -17.99 40.66
CA HIS A 37 -11.10 -17.89 40.67
C HIS A 37 -10.54 -17.64 39.26
N GLY A 38 -10.21 -16.38 38.96
CA GLY A 38 -9.39 -15.97 37.82
C GLY A 38 -10.11 -15.29 36.65
N PHE A 39 -11.43 -15.06 36.69
CA PHE A 39 -12.12 -14.33 35.63
C PHE A 39 -12.18 -12.83 35.90
N GLN A 40 -11.87 -12.04 34.88
CA GLN A 40 -11.98 -10.59 34.89
C GLN A 40 -12.87 -10.16 33.74
N PHE A 41 -14.10 -9.76 34.07
CA PHE A 41 -15.04 -9.23 33.09
C PHE A 41 -14.82 -7.72 32.90
N GLU A 42 -14.77 -7.31 31.64
CA GLU A 42 -14.82 -5.91 31.19
C GLU A 42 -16.27 -5.46 30.96
N THR A 43 -17.19 -6.38 30.67
CA THR A 43 -18.61 -6.11 30.44
C THR A 43 -19.49 -7.15 31.13
N ILE A 44 -20.57 -6.71 31.77
CA ILE A 44 -21.64 -7.58 32.29
C ILE A 44 -22.96 -7.13 31.69
N LEU A 45 -23.70 -8.09 31.10
CA LEU A 45 -25.08 -7.92 30.65
C LEU A 45 -25.98 -8.91 31.39
N ILE A 46 -27.05 -8.41 31.98
CA ILE A 46 -28.13 -9.19 32.57
C ILE A 46 -29.40 -8.79 31.82
N GLU A 47 -30.12 -9.74 31.25
CA GLU A 47 -31.32 -9.46 30.47
C GLU A 47 -32.42 -10.49 30.74
N ASN A 48 -33.67 -10.00 30.81
CA ASN A 48 -34.84 -10.81 31.11
C ASN A 48 -34.67 -11.63 32.40
N ALA A 49 -34.27 -10.95 33.47
CA ALA A 49 -34.21 -11.50 34.82
C ALA A 49 -35.16 -10.72 35.74
N PRO A 50 -36.49 -10.82 35.50
CA PRO A 50 -37.47 -9.98 36.18
C PRO A 50 -37.51 -10.22 37.69
N GLU A 51 -37.02 -11.37 38.16
CA GLU A 51 -36.97 -11.67 39.59
C GLU A 51 -35.80 -10.99 40.31
N LEU A 52 -34.80 -10.50 39.58
CA LEU A 52 -33.58 -9.91 40.14
C LEU A 52 -33.90 -8.55 40.75
N LYS A 53 -33.83 -8.47 42.09
CA LYS A 53 -34.23 -7.29 42.87
C LYS A 53 -33.05 -6.56 43.50
N SER A 54 -31.90 -7.22 43.66
CA SER A 54 -30.73 -6.60 44.29
C SER A 54 -29.40 -7.20 43.85
N ILE A 55 -28.36 -6.37 43.91
CA ILE A 55 -26.96 -6.77 43.74
C ILE A 55 -26.24 -6.41 45.04
N HIS A 56 -25.64 -7.40 45.68
CA HIS A 56 -24.86 -7.17 46.88
C HIS A 56 -23.63 -6.29 46.55
N PRO A 57 -23.33 -5.21 47.31
CA PRO A 57 -22.23 -4.28 47.01
C PRO A 57 -20.87 -4.95 46.78
N LYS A 58 -20.59 -6.03 47.52
CA LYS A 58 -19.33 -6.78 47.39
C LYS A 58 -19.27 -7.73 46.19
N ALA A 59 -20.40 -8.07 45.56
CA ALA A 59 -20.44 -9.03 44.48
C ALA A 59 -19.50 -8.62 43.33
N LEU A 60 -19.51 -7.32 42.98
CA LEU A 60 -18.72 -6.81 41.86
C LEU A 60 -17.30 -6.38 42.28
N PHE A 61 -16.93 -6.41 43.57
CA PHE A 61 -15.69 -5.81 44.07
C PHE A 61 -14.41 -6.35 43.40
N GLN A 62 -14.41 -7.63 43.02
CA GLN A 62 -13.27 -8.24 42.30
C GLN A 62 -13.10 -7.73 40.86
N LEU A 63 -14.14 -7.10 40.31
CA LEU A 63 -14.19 -6.55 38.97
C LEU A 63 -13.96 -5.03 38.94
N LYS A 64 -13.76 -4.36 40.08
CA LYS A 64 -13.66 -2.89 40.17
C LYS A 64 -12.59 -2.26 39.26
N ASP A 65 -11.52 -3.01 39.01
CA ASP A 65 -10.39 -2.58 38.19
C ASP A 65 -10.51 -3.04 36.73
N THR A 66 -11.50 -3.87 36.38
CA THR A 66 -11.66 -4.41 35.01
C THR A 66 -12.99 -4.08 34.37
N LEU A 67 -14.07 -4.01 35.13
CA LEU A 67 -15.41 -3.74 34.63
C LEU A 67 -15.50 -2.32 34.06
N THR A 68 -15.85 -2.26 32.80
CA THR A 68 -16.04 -1.01 32.04
C THR A 68 -17.50 -0.74 31.70
N ASP A 69 -18.35 -1.76 31.64
CA ASP A 69 -19.77 -1.64 31.29
C ASP A 69 -20.60 -2.64 32.10
N PHE A 70 -21.67 -2.17 32.75
CA PHE A 70 -22.65 -3.00 33.44
C PHE A 70 -24.06 -2.67 32.93
N ARG A 71 -24.80 -3.68 32.48
CA ARG A 71 -26.16 -3.54 31.96
C ARG A 71 -27.08 -4.57 32.60
N ALA A 72 -28.23 -4.12 33.09
CA ALA A 72 -29.34 -4.94 33.56
C ALA A 72 -30.64 -4.47 32.88
N ILE A 73 -31.25 -5.34 32.07
CA ILE A 73 -32.39 -5.06 31.21
C ILE A 73 -33.53 -5.99 31.63
N GLU A 74 -34.75 -5.47 31.77
CA GLU A 74 -35.91 -6.25 32.24
C GLU A 74 -35.64 -6.97 33.56
N THR A 75 -35.08 -6.22 34.51
CA THR A 75 -34.85 -6.67 35.90
C THR A 75 -35.66 -5.81 36.85
N ASN A 76 -35.92 -6.30 38.06
CA ASN A 76 -36.51 -5.51 39.14
C ASN A 76 -35.44 -4.79 39.99
N LEU A 77 -34.23 -4.60 39.44
CA LEU A 77 -33.19 -3.85 40.12
C LEU A 77 -33.59 -2.37 40.22
N PRO A 78 -33.29 -1.69 41.33
CA PRO A 78 -33.45 -0.24 41.44
C PRO A 78 -32.72 0.46 40.30
N SER A 79 -33.28 1.54 39.74
CA SER A 79 -32.58 2.27 38.70
C SER A 79 -31.25 2.81 39.24
N TYR A 80 -30.25 2.99 38.38
CA TYR A 80 -28.95 3.49 38.83
C TYR A 80 -29.05 4.81 39.62
N ASN A 81 -29.99 5.67 39.23
CA ASN A 81 -30.24 6.95 39.90
C ASN A 81 -30.85 6.79 41.31
N ASP A 82 -31.49 5.66 41.61
CA ASP A 82 -32.04 5.36 42.94
C ASP A 82 -30.95 4.99 43.95
N TYR A 83 -29.79 4.50 43.49
CA TYR A 83 -28.64 4.26 44.38
C TYR A 83 -28.02 5.57 44.91
N GLY A 84 -28.20 6.69 44.20
CA GLY A 84 -27.70 8.00 44.62
C GLY A 84 -28.61 8.77 45.60
N ASN A 85 -29.87 8.36 45.77
CA ASN A 85 -30.89 9.10 46.52
C ASN A 85 -31.63 8.23 47.54
N GLY A 86 -31.75 8.69 48.79
CA GLY A 86 -32.59 8.04 49.80
C GLY A 86 -31.97 6.81 50.48
N ALA A 87 -32.74 5.72 50.59
CA ALA A 87 -32.43 4.55 51.41
C ALA A 87 -31.21 3.72 50.95
N TYR A 88 -30.70 3.96 49.74
CA TYR A 88 -29.62 3.19 49.11
C TYR A 88 -28.29 3.97 48.99
N LYS A 89 -28.21 5.17 49.55
CA LYS A 89 -27.08 6.12 49.37
C LYS A 89 -25.70 5.58 49.79
N ASN A 90 -25.64 4.61 50.70
CA ASN A 90 -24.38 4.03 51.17
C ASN A 90 -24.06 2.66 50.54
N ASP A 91 -24.93 2.16 49.66
CA ASP A 91 -24.90 0.79 49.14
C ASP A 91 -24.79 0.75 47.61
N ASN A 92 -24.34 1.82 46.95
CA ASN A 92 -24.11 1.79 45.51
C ASN A 92 -22.95 0.81 45.19
N PRO A 93 -23.21 -0.33 44.52
CA PRO A 93 -22.17 -1.31 44.22
C PRO A 93 -21.11 -0.78 43.25
N PHE A 94 -21.31 0.39 42.62
CA PHE A 94 -20.48 0.91 41.55
C PHE A 94 -19.56 2.07 41.94
N ASP A 95 -19.68 2.63 43.15
CA ASP A 95 -18.94 3.85 43.55
C ASP A 95 -17.41 3.67 43.55
N ASP A 96 -16.92 2.44 43.77
CA ASP A 96 -15.48 2.13 43.85
C ASP A 96 -14.85 1.80 42.48
N PHE A 97 -15.59 1.88 41.37
CA PHE A 97 -15.14 1.41 40.06
C PHE A 97 -14.41 2.50 39.28
N LYS A 98 -13.10 2.32 39.06
CA LYS A 98 -12.25 3.31 38.38
C LYS A 98 -12.40 3.30 36.86
N ASN A 99 -12.77 2.16 36.29
CA ASN A 99 -12.80 1.93 34.84
C ASN A 99 -14.21 1.84 34.27
N LEU A 100 -15.23 1.90 35.14
CA LEU A 100 -16.64 1.81 34.77
C LEU A 100 -17.08 3.08 34.04
N ARG A 101 -17.56 2.89 32.83
CA ARG A 101 -17.97 3.96 31.91
C ARG A 101 -19.48 4.08 31.84
N GLU A 102 -20.17 2.96 31.97
CA GLU A 102 -21.61 2.86 31.80
C GLU A 102 -22.20 1.89 32.83
N VAL A 103 -23.27 2.33 33.49
CA VAL A 103 -24.15 1.49 34.30
C VAL A 103 -25.57 1.74 33.82
N TYR A 104 -26.24 0.68 33.37
CA TYR A 104 -27.62 0.74 32.93
C TYR A 104 -28.47 -0.26 33.70
N ILE A 105 -29.57 0.20 34.27
CA ILE A 105 -30.59 -0.63 34.91
C ILE A 105 -31.95 -0.07 34.47
N GLY A 106 -32.72 -0.83 33.68
CA GLY A 106 -34.01 -0.35 33.16
C GLY A 106 -34.81 -1.34 32.31
N GLU A 107 -35.99 -0.90 31.86
CA GLU A 107 -36.92 -1.66 31.00
C GLU A 107 -36.54 -1.61 29.51
N GLN A 108 -37.12 -2.53 28.72
CA GLN A 108 -36.81 -2.78 27.30
C GLN A 108 -37.04 -1.58 26.37
N SER A 109 -37.88 -0.60 26.71
CA SER A 109 -38.16 0.54 25.81
C SER A 109 -37.11 1.64 25.91
N ARG A 110 -35.97 1.45 25.22
CA ARG A 110 -34.95 2.52 25.07
C ARG A 110 -35.36 3.62 24.08
N CYS A 111 -36.48 3.43 23.38
CA CYS A 111 -37.06 4.43 22.48
C CYS A 111 -38.17 5.22 23.19
N PRO A 112 -38.26 6.55 22.98
CA PRO A 112 -39.39 7.35 23.44
C PRO A 112 -40.73 6.73 22.99
N ILE A 113 -41.67 6.58 23.94
CA ILE A 113 -43.03 6.05 23.66
C ILE A 113 -43.79 6.97 22.71
N ASP A 114 -43.55 8.28 22.80
CA ASP A 114 -44.14 9.27 21.91
C ASP A 114 -43.29 9.43 20.65
N GLU A 115 -43.70 8.75 19.57
CA GLU A 115 -43.05 8.82 18.26
C GLU A 115 -43.04 10.25 17.67
N THR A 116 -43.95 11.13 18.11
CA THR A 116 -43.95 12.52 17.63
C THR A 116 -42.75 13.32 18.11
N LEU A 117 -42.10 12.90 19.20
CA LEU A 117 -40.84 13.48 19.69
C LEU A 117 -39.68 13.23 18.72
N LEU A 118 -39.75 12.14 17.95
CA LEU A 118 -38.67 11.70 17.10
C LEU A 118 -38.82 12.18 15.65
N PHE A 119 -40.02 12.52 15.20
CA PHE A 119 -40.28 12.86 13.79
C PHE A 119 -39.32 13.95 13.26
N PRO A 120 -38.63 13.73 12.12
CA PRO A 120 -38.79 12.66 11.14
C PRO A 120 -37.88 11.43 11.33
N CYS A 121 -37.32 11.24 12.52
CA CYS A 121 -36.54 10.07 12.89
C CYS A 121 -37.42 8.96 13.50
N THR A 122 -36.95 7.72 13.42
CA THR A 122 -37.52 6.54 14.08
C THR A 122 -36.49 5.97 15.05
N CYS A 123 -36.95 5.37 16.15
CA CYS A 123 -36.08 4.68 17.08
C CYS A 123 -36.41 3.18 17.08
N GLU A 124 -35.37 2.37 17.01
CA GLU A 124 -35.46 0.91 17.05
C GLU A 124 -34.59 0.39 18.19
N PHE A 125 -35.10 -0.60 18.93
CA PHE A 125 -34.36 -1.35 19.93
C PHE A 125 -34.41 -2.84 19.59
N GLY A 126 -33.25 -3.49 19.55
CA GLY A 126 -33.17 -4.93 19.28
C GLY A 126 -31.75 -5.40 18.98
N GLU A 127 -31.62 -6.66 18.55
CA GLU A 127 -30.37 -7.24 18.05
C GLU A 127 -30.02 -6.65 16.68
N LEU A 128 -29.54 -5.40 16.66
CA LEU A 128 -28.97 -4.82 15.46
C LEU A 128 -27.47 -5.11 15.48
N SER A 129 -26.90 -5.39 14.31
CA SER A 129 -25.49 -5.67 14.17
C SER A 129 -24.65 -4.48 14.66
N ARG A 130 -24.00 -4.61 15.82
CA ARG A 130 -22.93 -3.70 16.25
C ARG A 130 -21.72 -3.90 15.35
N GLY A 131 -21.68 -3.17 14.25
CA GLY A 131 -20.46 -3.05 13.46
C GLY A 131 -19.45 -2.22 14.23
N ILE A 132 -18.56 -2.83 15.01
CA ILE A 132 -17.35 -2.14 15.49
C ILE A 132 -16.35 -2.21 14.34
N PRO A 133 -16.01 -1.09 13.69
CA PRO A 133 -15.11 -1.16 12.57
C PRO A 133 -13.68 -1.39 13.05
N SER A 134 -13.09 -2.54 12.71
CA SER A 134 -11.67 -2.82 12.95
C SER A 134 -10.84 -2.43 11.71
N GLY A 135 -10.17 -1.28 11.75
CA GLY A 135 -9.24 -0.87 10.68
C GLY A 135 -9.82 0.00 9.57
N LEU A 136 -8.98 0.35 8.59
CA LEU A 136 -9.31 1.17 7.42
C LEU A 136 -9.89 0.39 6.21
N ASP A 137 -9.57 -0.89 6.05
CA ASP A 137 -9.94 -1.67 4.85
C ASP A 137 -11.39 -2.20 4.94
N SER A 138 -12.29 -1.49 4.27
CA SER A 138 -13.75 -1.65 4.31
C SER A 138 -14.30 -2.65 3.28
N TRP A 139 -13.96 -3.94 3.37
CA TRP A 139 -14.70 -5.00 2.64
C TRP A 139 -15.07 -6.21 3.47
N SER A 140 -14.34 -6.48 4.55
CA SER A 140 -14.91 -7.25 5.64
C SER A 140 -15.39 -6.25 6.69
N PHE A 141 -16.68 -5.94 6.63
CA PHE A 141 -17.39 -6.01 7.90
C PHE A 141 -17.14 -7.43 8.38
N GLY A 142 -16.05 -7.64 9.13
CA GLY A 142 -16.13 -8.55 10.24
C GLY A 142 -17.24 -7.98 11.09
N THR A 143 -18.49 -8.30 10.75
CA THR A 143 -19.47 -8.55 11.76
C THR A 143 -18.85 -9.69 12.57
N SER A 144 -17.90 -9.34 13.47
CA SER A 144 -17.98 -9.97 14.76
C SER A 144 -19.39 -9.63 15.17
N ASN A 145 -20.31 -10.55 14.95
CA ASN A 145 -21.65 -10.51 15.49
C ASN A 145 -21.44 -10.55 17.00
N THR A 146 -20.99 -9.44 17.58
CA THR A 146 -21.24 -9.15 18.97
C THR A 146 -22.72 -8.86 18.98
N PHE A 147 -23.48 -9.96 19.08
CA PHE A 147 -24.88 -9.94 19.43
C PHE A 147 -24.98 -9.15 20.72
N GLY A 148 -25.86 -8.15 20.71
CA GLY A 148 -26.07 -7.28 21.84
C GLY A 148 -27.14 -6.29 21.45
N THR A 149 -28.15 -6.13 22.29
CA THR A 149 -29.22 -5.19 22.03
C THR A 149 -28.64 -3.77 21.87
N THR A 150 -29.08 -3.07 20.84
CA THR A 150 -28.71 -1.68 20.55
C THR A 150 -29.93 -0.82 20.41
N THR A 151 -29.84 0.43 20.86
CA THR A 151 -30.79 1.48 20.51
C THR A 151 -30.25 2.26 19.33
N GLN A 152 -30.99 2.22 18.22
CA GLN A 152 -30.65 2.95 17.02
C GLN A 152 -31.71 4.02 16.74
N LEU A 153 -31.26 5.26 16.56
CA LEU A 153 -32.07 6.34 16.02
C LEU A 153 -31.77 6.46 14.52
N THR A 154 -32.77 6.35 13.66
CA THR A 154 -32.65 6.48 12.21
C THR A 154 -33.42 7.71 11.73
N CYS A 155 -32.73 8.70 11.20
CA CYS A 155 -33.30 9.90 10.60
C CYS A 155 -33.21 9.79 9.07
N GLN A 156 -34.36 9.61 8.42
CA GLN A 156 -34.44 9.50 6.96
C GLN A 156 -35.64 10.31 6.45
N SER A 157 -35.36 11.49 5.90
CA SER A 157 -36.38 12.34 5.29
C SER A 157 -35.75 13.24 4.23
N THR A 158 -36.44 13.41 3.10
CA THR A 158 -35.98 14.26 2.00
C THR A 158 -35.93 15.72 2.38
N ASP A 159 -36.78 16.14 3.32
CA ASP A 159 -37.02 17.53 3.66
C ASP A 159 -36.34 17.93 4.99
N MET A 160 -35.68 16.98 5.66
CA MET A 160 -35.02 17.24 6.93
C MET A 160 -33.82 18.18 6.77
N THR A 161 -33.90 19.34 7.42
CA THR A 161 -32.79 20.29 7.52
C THR A 161 -32.00 20.06 8.82
N GLY A 162 -30.84 20.70 8.96
CA GLY A 162 -30.08 20.66 10.21
C GLY A 162 -30.82 21.26 11.40
N ASN A 163 -31.72 22.24 11.16
CA ASN A 163 -32.57 22.80 12.21
C ASN A 163 -33.65 21.83 12.67
N ASP A 164 -34.17 21.00 11.76
CA ASP A 164 -35.15 19.97 12.13
C ASP A 164 -34.47 18.85 12.93
N LEU A 165 -33.25 18.46 12.54
CA LEU A 165 -32.42 17.56 13.34
C LEU A 165 -32.18 18.11 14.75
N LYS A 166 -31.83 19.39 14.88
CA LYS A 166 -31.67 20.06 16.18
C LYS A 166 -32.95 20.02 17.01
N LYS A 167 -34.13 20.28 16.41
CA LYS A 167 -35.43 20.21 17.11
C LYS A 167 -35.72 18.81 17.65
N VAL A 168 -35.39 17.76 16.90
CA VAL A 168 -35.57 16.36 17.36
C VAL A 168 -34.79 16.14 18.66
N PHE A 169 -33.49 16.45 18.66
CA PHE A 169 -32.66 16.26 19.85
C PHE A 169 -33.00 17.21 21.00
N GLU A 170 -33.44 18.44 20.73
CA GLU A 170 -34.00 19.33 21.75
C GLU A 170 -35.26 18.73 22.38
N SER A 171 -36.10 18.08 21.59
CA SER A 171 -37.34 17.44 22.05
C SER A 171 -37.03 16.22 22.91
N ILE A 172 -36.10 15.36 22.48
CA ILE A 172 -35.58 14.25 23.30
C ILE A 172 -34.97 14.80 24.60
N SER A 173 -34.12 15.83 24.51
CA SER A 173 -33.47 16.45 25.67
C SER A 173 -34.48 17.02 26.67
N ARG A 174 -35.64 17.53 26.24
CA ARG A 174 -36.68 18.08 27.13
C ARG A 174 -37.70 17.04 27.58
N SER A 175 -37.78 15.90 26.90
CA SER A 175 -38.70 14.82 27.27
C SER A 175 -38.35 14.20 28.63
N GLU A 176 -39.36 13.57 29.25
CA GLU A 176 -39.19 12.75 30.46
C GLU A 176 -38.58 11.37 30.15
N HIS A 177 -38.33 11.05 28.87
CA HIS A 177 -37.71 9.80 28.45
C HIS A 177 -36.33 9.63 29.09
N SER A 178 -36.11 8.47 29.71
CA SER A 178 -34.83 8.08 30.31
C SER A 178 -34.60 6.59 30.03
N PRO A 179 -33.40 6.19 29.56
CA PRO A 179 -32.20 7.01 29.39
C PRO A 179 -32.21 7.85 28.09
N LYS A 180 -31.54 9.01 28.10
CA LYS A 180 -31.25 9.83 26.90
C LYS A 180 -29.95 9.35 26.24
N HIS A 181 -29.87 8.03 26.04
CA HIS A 181 -28.71 7.35 25.48
C HIS A 181 -29.11 6.51 24.28
N PHE A 182 -28.37 6.67 23.18
CA PHE A 182 -28.53 5.91 21.96
C PHE A 182 -27.17 5.32 21.55
N ASP A 183 -27.14 4.03 21.24
CA ASP A 183 -25.90 3.37 20.81
C ASP A 183 -25.49 3.87 19.40
N VAL A 184 -26.48 4.05 18.50
CA VAL A 184 -26.27 4.41 17.10
C VAL A 184 -27.24 5.50 16.65
N LEU A 185 -26.72 6.51 15.96
CA LEU A 185 -27.49 7.46 15.16
C LEU A 185 -27.16 7.24 13.68
N THR A 186 -28.16 6.97 12.85
CA THR A 186 -28.05 6.93 11.40
C THR A 186 -28.83 8.08 10.77
N ILE A 187 -28.15 8.96 10.08
CA ILE A 187 -28.75 9.98 9.22
C ILE A 187 -28.51 9.52 7.78
N ARG A 188 -29.57 9.27 7.01
CA ARG A 188 -29.39 8.78 5.64
C ARG A 188 -30.36 9.37 4.64
N LYS A 189 -29.91 9.54 3.40
CA LYS A 189 -30.73 9.98 2.25
C LYS A 189 -31.50 11.27 2.55
N THR A 190 -30.80 12.26 3.09
CA THR A 190 -31.37 13.54 3.53
C THR A 190 -30.84 14.69 2.66
N PRO A 191 -31.31 14.84 1.41
CA PRO A 191 -30.82 15.86 0.47
C PRO A 191 -31.04 17.30 0.94
N SER A 192 -32.00 17.58 1.84
CA SER A 192 -32.18 18.93 2.38
C SER A 192 -31.19 19.30 3.50
N LEU A 193 -30.41 18.32 4.00
CA LEU A 193 -29.40 18.55 5.03
C LEU A 193 -28.15 19.20 4.42
N THR A 194 -28.10 20.53 4.42
CA THR A 194 -26.98 21.30 3.87
C THR A 194 -25.96 21.76 4.90
N HIS A 195 -26.38 21.87 6.17
CA HIS A 195 -25.58 22.36 7.28
C HIS A 195 -25.98 21.65 8.58
N ILE A 196 -25.00 21.30 9.42
CA ILE A 196 -25.25 20.83 10.79
C ILE A 196 -24.98 22.00 11.75
N PRO A 197 -26.02 22.56 12.42
CA PRO A 197 -25.86 23.72 13.29
C PRO A 197 -25.10 23.40 14.58
N SER A 198 -24.85 24.42 15.40
CA SER A 198 -24.30 24.22 16.75
C SER A 198 -25.26 23.43 17.63
N ASP A 199 -24.70 22.69 18.59
CA ASP A 199 -25.43 22.14 19.72
C ASP A 199 -26.54 21.15 19.33
N VAL A 200 -26.37 20.44 18.21
CA VAL A 200 -27.40 19.55 17.67
C VAL A 200 -27.68 18.39 18.62
N PHE A 201 -26.64 17.81 19.22
CA PHE A 201 -26.76 16.59 20.04
C PHE A 201 -26.81 16.86 21.55
N SER A 202 -27.08 18.11 21.94
CA SER A 202 -27.08 18.58 23.33
C SER A 202 -27.86 17.67 24.28
N ASN A 203 -27.26 17.27 25.40
CA ASN A 203 -27.88 16.45 26.47
C ASN A 203 -28.44 15.09 26.01
N VAL A 204 -28.01 14.60 24.85
CA VAL A 204 -28.33 13.28 24.35
C VAL A 204 -27.01 12.57 24.08
N THR A 205 -26.78 11.44 24.73
CA THR A 205 -25.53 10.69 24.56
C THR A 205 -25.66 9.74 23.38
N ILE A 206 -24.69 9.80 22.48
CA ILE A 206 -24.62 8.99 21.27
C ILE A 206 -23.23 8.39 21.16
N THR A 207 -23.12 7.08 20.93
CA THR A 207 -21.83 6.40 20.82
C THR A 207 -21.31 6.36 19.38
N THR A 208 -22.20 6.11 18.43
CA THR A 208 -21.87 5.96 17.00
C THR A 208 -22.75 6.85 16.15
N ILE A 209 -22.16 7.62 15.23
CA ILE A 209 -22.88 8.44 14.26
C ILE A 209 -22.50 8.00 12.85
N TRP A 210 -23.50 7.64 12.06
CA TRP A 210 -23.41 7.34 10.64
C TRP A 210 -24.21 8.37 9.85
N MET A 211 -23.55 9.02 8.89
CA MET A 211 -24.17 9.94 7.93
C MET A 211 -23.94 9.37 6.54
N ASP A 212 -24.96 8.77 5.94
CA ASP A 212 -24.86 8.04 4.68
C ASP A 212 -25.69 8.71 3.58
N GLU A 213 -25.11 8.88 2.39
CA GLU A 213 -25.75 9.59 1.27
C GLU A 213 -26.27 10.99 1.67
N VAL A 214 -25.44 11.78 2.36
CA VAL A 214 -25.73 13.18 2.75
C VAL A 214 -25.15 14.17 1.73
N GLU A 215 -25.48 13.96 0.46
CA GLU A 215 -24.76 14.54 -0.69
C GLU A 215 -24.74 16.07 -0.75
N ASN A 216 -25.68 16.73 -0.08
CA ASN A 216 -25.81 18.18 -0.05
C ASN A 216 -25.21 18.82 1.21
N LEU A 217 -24.65 18.03 2.14
CA LEU A 217 -24.00 18.54 3.34
C LEU A 217 -22.72 19.28 2.96
N LYS A 218 -22.69 20.59 3.20
CA LYS A 218 -21.61 21.52 2.82
C LYS A 218 -20.81 22.05 4.00
N SER A 219 -21.37 22.03 5.20
CA SER A 219 -20.66 22.51 6.39
C SER A 219 -21.17 21.90 7.68
N ILE A 220 -20.28 21.77 8.66
CA ILE A 220 -20.57 21.34 10.02
C ILE A 220 -20.07 22.44 10.95
N HIS A 221 -20.95 22.94 11.83
CA HIS A 221 -20.57 23.97 12.78
C HIS A 221 -19.46 23.44 13.73
N PRO A 222 -18.47 24.27 14.15
CA PRO A 222 -17.40 23.84 15.07
C PRO A 222 -17.88 23.22 16.39
N GLN A 223 -19.10 23.59 16.81
CA GLN A 223 -19.77 23.14 18.03
C GLN A 223 -20.96 22.19 17.74
N ALA A 224 -21.00 21.54 16.58
CA ALA A 224 -22.10 20.64 16.24
C ALA A 224 -22.26 19.47 17.24
N PHE A 225 -21.13 18.99 17.78
CA PHE A 225 -21.07 17.80 18.64
C PHE A 225 -20.83 18.11 20.13
N TYR A 226 -20.74 19.38 20.52
CA TYR A 226 -20.28 19.78 21.85
C TYR A 226 -20.78 21.16 22.25
N ASN A 227 -21.32 21.28 23.47
CA ASN A 227 -21.76 22.57 24.01
C ASN A 227 -20.81 23.20 25.05
N ASP A 228 -20.21 22.41 25.96
CA ASP A 228 -19.29 22.91 27.01
C ASP A 228 -18.40 21.78 27.59
N ALA A 229 -17.28 22.08 28.28
CA ALA A 229 -16.19 21.14 28.62
C ALA A 229 -16.61 20.00 29.56
N SER A 230 -17.76 20.16 30.20
CA SER A 230 -18.47 19.19 31.02
C SER A 230 -19.45 18.31 30.24
N ASP A 231 -19.71 18.58 28.96
CA ASP A 231 -20.73 17.92 28.16
C ASP A 231 -20.41 16.43 27.93
N ALA A 232 -21.29 15.58 28.45
CA ALA A 232 -21.20 14.13 28.37
C ALA A 232 -21.34 13.62 26.92
N THR A 233 -22.00 14.37 26.02
CA THR A 233 -22.27 13.94 24.65
C THR A 233 -21.02 13.91 23.78
N ALA A 234 -20.21 14.96 23.76
CA ALA A 234 -18.94 14.95 23.02
C ALA A 234 -17.97 13.86 23.52
N ARG A 235 -18.14 13.46 24.79
CA ARG A 235 -17.41 12.37 25.43
C ARG A 235 -17.99 11.00 25.09
N SER A 236 -19.23 10.88 24.63
CA SER A 236 -19.82 9.59 24.32
C SER A 236 -19.46 9.11 22.92
N ILE A 237 -19.30 10.02 21.95
CA ILE A 237 -19.06 9.67 20.54
C ILE A 237 -17.68 9.00 20.38
N GLN A 238 -17.69 7.74 19.95
CA GLN A 238 -16.52 6.92 19.68
C GLN A 238 -16.32 6.66 18.18
N VAL A 239 -17.39 6.72 17.38
CA VAL A 239 -17.34 6.46 15.93
C VAL A 239 -18.12 7.55 15.20
N LEU A 240 -17.48 8.18 14.22
CA LEU A 240 -18.13 9.05 13.25
C LEU A 240 -17.77 8.55 11.84
N ASP A 241 -18.78 8.17 11.07
CA ASP A 241 -18.66 7.78 9.67
C ASP A 241 -19.56 8.68 8.81
N VAL A 242 -18.96 9.40 7.87
CA VAL A 242 -19.65 10.26 6.91
C VAL A 242 -19.32 9.76 5.52
N THR A 243 -20.35 9.41 4.75
CA THR A 243 -20.24 8.85 3.42
C THR A 243 -21.05 9.68 2.43
N ILE A 244 -20.41 10.07 1.31
CA ILE A 244 -21.00 10.86 0.22
C ILE A 244 -21.56 12.20 0.75
N ALA A 245 -20.68 13.07 1.23
CA ALA A 245 -20.97 14.48 1.54
C ALA A 245 -20.32 15.38 0.48
N ASN A 246 -20.62 16.69 0.47
CA ASN A 246 -20.09 17.61 -0.55
C ASN A 246 -19.49 18.88 0.06
N PHE A 247 -18.26 18.75 0.57
CA PHE A 247 -17.46 19.86 1.07
C PHE A 247 -16.66 20.57 -0.03
N THR A 248 -16.91 20.28 -1.32
CA THR A 248 -16.05 20.76 -2.42
C THR A 248 -16.07 22.27 -2.61
N THR A 249 -17.18 22.91 -2.23
CA THR A 249 -17.36 24.37 -2.30
C THR A 249 -17.08 25.06 -0.97
N ALA A 250 -16.58 24.34 0.04
CA ALA A 250 -16.31 24.93 1.35
C ALA A 250 -15.17 25.97 1.24
N THR A 251 -15.44 27.16 1.76
CA THR A 251 -14.44 28.22 1.96
C THR A 251 -13.37 27.77 2.96
N PRO A 252 -12.19 28.43 3.00
CA PRO A 252 -11.16 28.09 3.96
C PRO A 252 -11.62 28.09 5.43
N ASP A 253 -12.46 29.05 5.81
CA ASP A 253 -13.02 29.14 7.15
C ASP A 253 -14.00 27.99 7.45
N GLU A 254 -14.76 27.54 6.45
CA GLU A 254 -15.66 26.37 6.58
C GLU A 254 -14.88 25.07 6.70
N VAL A 255 -13.78 24.91 5.94
CA VAL A 255 -12.87 23.76 6.08
C VAL A 255 -12.24 23.75 7.48
N GLN A 256 -11.76 24.91 7.95
CA GLN A 256 -11.22 25.02 9.31
C GLN A 256 -12.29 24.69 10.38
N SER A 257 -13.52 25.15 10.17
CA SER A 257 -14.66 24.88 11.05
C SER A 257 -15.01 23.40 11.11
N LEU A 258 -14.97 22.71 9.97
CA LEU A 258 -15.16 21.27 9.85
C LEU A 258 -14.14 20.50 10.70
N PHE A 259 -12.85 20.84 10.58
CA PHE A 259 -11.79 20.19 11.35
C PHE A 259 -11.84 20.51 12.85
N ARG A 260 -12.30 21.71 13.24
CA ARG A 260 -12.60 22.04 14.65
C ARG A 260 -13.74 21.18 15.19
N ALA A 261 -14.79 20.96 14.41
CA ALA A 261 -15.90 20.09 14.79
C ALA A 261 -15.41 18.66 15.07
N PHE A 262 -14.57 18.09 14.21
CA PHE A 262 -14.00 16.76 14.43
C PHE A 262 -13.04 16.71 15.62
N SER A 263 -12.24 17.77 15.82
CA SER A 263 -11.30 17.87 16.94
C SER A 263 -12.00 18.01 18.30
N SER A 264 -13.29 18.34 18.33
CA SER A 264 -14.09 18.40 19.57
C SER A 264 -14.45 17.02 20.14
N LEU A 265 -14.35 15.97 19.33
CA LEU A 265 -14.76 14.60 19.68
C LEU A 265 -13.67 13.88 20.49
N ILE A 266 -13.38 14.31 21.71
CA ILE A 266 -12.18 13.87 22.47
C ILE A 266 -12.10 12.34 22.73
N ASN A 267 -13.22 11.63 22.69
CA ASN A 267 -13.30 10.18 22.86
C ASN A 267 -13.45 9.38 21.57
N ILE A 268 -13.40 10.05 20.41
CA ILE A 268 -13.45 9.39 19.11
C ILE A 268 -12.32 8.37 18.97
N ARG A 269 -12.63 7.21 18.41
CA ARG A 269 -11.70 6.11 18.11
C ARG A 269 -11.57 5.90 16.62
N VAL A 270 -12.67 6.07 15.89
CA VAL A 270 -12.77 5.90 14.44
C VAL A 270 -13.42 7.14 13.85
N LEU A 271 -12.73 7.77 12.89
CA LEU A 271 -13.27 8.85 12.07
C LEU A 271 -13.11 8.46 10.60
N ARG A 272 -14.22 8.41 9.85
CA ARG A 272 -14.22 8.08 8.42
C ARG A 272 -15.00 9.12 7.64
N LEU A 273 -14.36 9.63 6.59
CA LEU A 273 -14.87 10.67 5.71
C LEU A 273 -14.72 10.16 4.27
N THR A 274 -15.67 9.33 3.85
CA THR A 274 -15.63 8.64 2.56
C THR A 274 -16.38 9.44 1.51
N LYS A 275 -15.73 9.77 0.39
CA LYS A 275 -16.36 10.54 -0.71
C LYS A 275 -16.96 11.88 -0.25
N CYS A 276 -16.36 12.55 0.74
CA CYS A 276 -16.89 13.79 1.30
C CYS A 276 -16.49 15.08 0.54
N GLY A 277 -15.57 14.98 -0.43
CA GLY A 277 -15.16 16.12 -1.26
C GLY A 277 -14.40 17.21 -0.50
N ILE A 278 -13.69 16.86 0.57
CA ILE A 278 -12.87 17.80 1.34
C ILE A 278 -11.72 18.29 0.44
N PRO A 279 -11.57 19.61 0.22
CA PRO A 279 -10.63 20.12 -0.80
C PRO A 279 -9.15 20.04 -0.36
N TYR A 280 -8.86 20.17 0.93
CA TYR A 280 -7.52 20.06 1.50
C TYR A 280 -7.58 19.80 3.01
N ILE A 281 -6.47 19.36 3.59
CA ILE A 281 -6.29 19.24 5.05
C ILE A 281 -5.40 20.40 5.52
N PRO A 282 -5.90 21.35 6.34
CA PRO A 282 -5.11 22.50 6.77
C PRO A 282 -3.95 22.11 7.71
N PRO A 283 -2.95 22.97 7.88
CA PRO A 283 -1.95 22.81 8.93
C PRO A 283 -2.63 22.71 10.30
N ASN A 284 -2.14 21.81 11.16
CA ASN A 284 -2.71 21.60 12.50
C ASN A 284 -4.21 21.27 12.50
N ALA A 285 -4.75 20.66 11.43
CA ALA A 285 -6.17 20.34 11.29
C ALA A 285 -6.81 19.69 12.53
N PHE A 286 -6.14 18.71 13.13
CA PHE A 286 -6.63 17.98 14.31
C PHE A 286 -6.10 18.52 15.64
N THR A 287 -5.41 19.66 15.65
CA THR A 287 -4.90 20.25 16.87
C THR A 287 -6.02 21.01 17.57
N PRO A 288 -6.49 20.57 18.75
CA PRO A 288 -7.50 21.30 19.49
C PRO A 288 -6.95 22.65 19.97
N GLU A 289 -7.83 23.64 20.11
CA GLU A 289 -7.46 24.95 20.69
C GLU A 289 -6.97 24.82 22.13
N ASP A 290 -7.54 23.86 22.88
CA ASP A 290 -7.08 23.48 24.22
C ASP A 290 -6.15 22.25 24.13
N PRO A 291 -4.85 22.38 24.48
CA PRO A 291 -3.90 21.27 24.47
C PRO A 291 -4.29 20.06 25.35
N GLN A 292 -5.17 20.25 26.35
CA GLN A 292 -5.68 19.16 27.19
C GLN A 292 -6.74 18.31 26.46
N LYS A 293 -7.37 18.84 25.39
CA LYS A 293 -8.43 18.18 24.63
C LYS A 293 -7.94 17.43 23.40
N GLN A 294 -6.71 16.93 23.42
CA GLN A 294 -6.18 16.10 22.33
C GLN A 294 -7.04 14.86 22.08
N LEU A 295 -7.12 14.43 20.82
CA LEU A 295 -7.80 13.22 20.38
C LEU A 295 -7.00 11.96 20.78
N ASN A 296 -6.82 11.77 22.09
CA ASN A 296 -6.02 10.71 22.69
C ASN A 296 -6.60 9.31 22.42
N ASN A 297 -7.85 9.24 21.99
CA ASN A 297 -8.55 7.99 21.72
C ASN A 297 -8.63 7.64 20.22
N LEU A 298 -8.33 8.58 19.32
CA LEU A 298 -8.39 8.33 17.89
C LEU A 298 -7.32 7.29 17.51
N ARG A 299 -7.74 6.24 16.79
CA ARG A 299 -6.88 5.14 16.33
C ARG A 299 -6.92 5.00 14.81
N TYR A 300 -8.09 5.21 14.21
CA TYR A 300 -8.33 5.01 12.79
C TYR A 300 -8.93 6.28 12.18
N LEU A 301 -8.25 6.85 11.19
CA LEU A 301 -8.70 8.01 10.45
C LEU A 301 -8.69 7.68 8.96
N SER A 302 -9.85 7.68 8.32
CA SER A 302 -9.96 7.54 6.86
C SER A 302 -10.54 8.79 6.24
N MET A 303 -9.93 9.29 5.18
CA MET A 303 -10.47 10.31 4.30
C MET A 303 -10.34 9.86 2.85
N ALA A 304 -10.78 8.64 2.55
CA ALA A 304 -10.68 8.09 1.21
C ALA A 304 -11.71 8.75 0.27
N TYR A 305 -11.29 8.99 -0.96
CA TYR A 305 -12.18 9.48 -2.02
C TYR A 305 -12.27 8.45 -3.16
N ASP A 306 -13.21 8.62 -4.09
CA ASP A 306 -13.33 7.76 -5.27
C ASP A 306 -13.27 8.64 -6.52
N ARG A 307 -12.08 8.69 -7.13
CA ARG A 307 -11.74 9.58 -8.25
C ARG A 307 -12.54 9.27 -9.52
N ARG A 308 -13.15 8.08 -9.63
CA ARG A 308 -13.88 7.63 -10.82
C ARG A 308 -15.08 8.48 -11.17
N HIS A 309 -15.62 9.23 -10.22
CA HIS A 309 -16.89 9.92 -10.39
C HIS A 309 -16.79 11.45 -10.24
N HIS A 310 -15.67 11.99 -9.75
CA HIS A 310 -15.56 13.43 -9.48
C HIS A 310 -14.12 13.94 -9.61
N ASN A 311 -13.96 15.17 -10.12
CA ASN A 311 -12.70 15.92 -10.15
C ASN A 311 -12.40 16.64 -8.82
N THR A 312 -12.84 16.08 -7.70
CA THR A 312 -12.82 16.73 -6.38
C THR A 312 -12.31 15.76 -5.32
N GLY A 313 -11.78 16.29 -4.22
CA GLY A 313 -11.13 15.51 -3.17
C GLY A 313 -9.96 16.29 -2.58
N ILE A 314 -9.21 15.64 -1.70
CA ILE A 314 -8.11 16.31 -0.99
C ILE A 314 -6.98 16.56 -1.98
N LYS A 315 -6.56 17.83 -2.12
CA LYS A 315 -5.46 18.25 -2.99
C LYS A 315 -4.13 18.46 -2.27
N SER A 316 -4.18 18.85 -1.01
CA SER A 316 -2.97 19.06 -0.21
C SER A 316 -3.17 18.71 1.26
N VAL A 317 -2.06 18.40 1.93
CA VAL A 317 -2.01 18.13 3.37
C VAL A 317 -0.99 19.03 4.05
N GLY A 318 -1.47 19.89 4.94
CA GLY A 318 -0.69 20.88 5.67
C GLY A 318 0.23 20.29 6.75
N SER A 319 1.20 21.09 7.19
CA SER A 319 2.15 20.74 8.25
C SER A 319 1.45 20.40 9.57
N TYR A 320 1.92 19.35 10.26
CA TYR A 320 1.42 18.90 11.55
C TYR A 320 -0.11 18.64 11.57
N ALA A 321 -0.70 18.33 10.42
CA ALA A 321 -2.14 18.18 10.24
C ALA A 321 -2.77 17.23 11.28
N PHE A 322 -2.06 16.16 11.65
CA PHE A 322 -2.56 15.11 12.54
C PHE A 322 -1.98 15.17 13.97
N SER A 323 -1.23 16.22 14.30
CA SER A 323 -0.46 16.29 15.55
C SER A 323 -1.29 16.23 16.84
N GLY A 324 -2.57 16.60 16.78
CA GLY A 324 -3.51 16.49 17.89
C GLY A 324 -4.09 15.09 18.14
N ALA A 325 -3.73 14.09 17.34
CA ALA A 325 -4.13 12.68 17.48
C ALA A 325 -2.93 11.76 17.80
N PRO A 326 -2.28 11.90 18.98
CA PRO A 326 -0.99 11.27 19.26
C PRO A 326 -1.00 9.72 19.29
N LYS A 327 -2.19 9.11 19.37
CA LYS A 327 -2.36 7.65 19.39
C LYS A 327 -2.94 7.08 18.10
N LEU A 328 -3.02 7.87 17.02
CA LEU A 328 -3.45 7.41 15.70
C LEU A 328 -2.56 6.25 15.24
N ILE A 329 -3.13 5.12 14.80
CA ILE A 329 -2.37 3.94 14.36
C ILE A 329 -2.47 3.78 12.85
N GLU A 330 -3.59 4.20 12.27
CA GLU A 330 -3.87 4.05 10.85
C GLU A 330 -4.48 5.33 10.27
N LEU A 331 -3.91 5.79 9.16
CA LEU A 331 -4.34 6.96 8.40
C LEU A 331 -4.56 6.58 6.92
N GLY A 332 -5.80 6.70 6.45
CA GLY A 332 -6.18 6.42 5.07
C GLY A 332 -6.39 7.71 4.28
N LEU A 333 -5.55 7.96 3.29
CA LEU A 333 -5.64 9.07 2.34
C LEU A 333 -5.72 8.58 0.88
N ARG A 334 -6.02 7.29 0.68
CA ARG A 334 -6.06 6.65 -0.63
C ARG A 334 -7.06 7.31 -1.58
N ARG A 335 -6.79 7.23 -2.88
CA ARG A 335 -7.70 7.61 -3.97
C ARG A 335 -8.20 9.07 -3.85
N ASN A 336 -7.36 9.97 -3.37
CA ASN A 336 -7.61 11.42 -3.39
C ASN A 336 -6.89 12.07 -4.57
N PHE A 337 -6.94 13.41 -4.65
CA PHE A 337 -6.24 14.21 -5.64
C PHE A 337 -5.00 14.89 -5.04
N ILE A 338 -4.32 14.24 -4.08
CA ILE A 338 -3.24 14.88 -3.33
C ILE A 338 -2.04 15.12 -4.25
N GLU A 339 -1.84 16.39 -4.60
CA GLU A 339 -0.73 16.89 -5.39
C GLU A 339 0.40 17.40 -4.50
N GLU A 340 0.13 17.71 -3.22
CA GLU A 340 1.13 18.30 -2.32
C GLU A 340 1.04 17.77 -0.87
N PHE A 341 2.18 17.35 -0.32
CA PHE A 341 2.40 17.18 1.12
C PHE A 341 3.36 18.25 1.61
N HIS A 342 2.90 19.11 2.52
CA HIS A 342 3.75 20.14 3.11
C HIS A 342 4.78 19.55 4.08
N SER A 343 5.85 20.30 4.38
CA SER A 343 6.87 19.92 5.36
C SER A 343 6.23 19.51 6.69
N PHE A 344 6.68 18.38 7.25
CA PHE A 344 6.15 17.80 8.49
C PHE A 344 4.64 17.50 8.46
N ALA A 345 4.04 17.17 7.30
CA ALA A 345 2.61 16.87 7.19
C ALA A 345 2.12 15.83 8.22
N PHE A 346 2.96 14.83 8.50
CA PHE A 346 2.68 13.77 9.48
C PHE A 346 3.43 13.95 10.81
N GLY A 347 3.87 15.17 11.12
CA GLY A 347 4.59 15.47 12.34
C GLY A 347 3.72 15.39 13.59
N PHE A 348 4.29 14.92 14.71
CA PHE A 348 3.63 14.86 16.02
C PHE A 348 4.43 15.60 17.08
N ASN A 349 3.71 16.23 18.01
CA ASN A 349 4.34 16.89 19.16
C ASN A 349 4.75 15.91 20.26
N LYS A 350 4.07 14.77 20.37
CA LYS A 350 4.32 13.73 21.37
C LYS A 350 4.98 12.51 20.74
N THR A 351 5.96 11.94 21.44
CA THR A 351 6.60 10.68 21.05
C THR A 351 5.66 9.50 21.27
N SER A 352 5.76 8.48 20.42
CA SER A 352 5.02 7.23 20.55
C SER A 352 5.87 6.05 20.08
N ASN A 353 5.75 4.92 20.77
CA ASN A 353 6.36 3.66 20.31
C ASN A 353 5.42 2.82 19.44
N LYS A 354 4.18 3.29 19.21
CA LYS A 354 3.24 2.62 18.32
C LYS A 354 3.49 3.06 16.89
N ARG A 355 3.60 2.10 15.98
CA ARG A 355 3.70 2.40 14.55
C ARG A 355 2.46 3.13 14.04
N LEU A 356 2.64 4.11 13.18
CA LEU A 356 1.58 4.73 12.38
C LEU A 356 1.68 4.20 10.95
N THR A 357 0.61 3.62 10.43
CA THR A 357 0.51 3.20 9.03
C THR A 357 -0.30 4.21 8.23
N ILE A 358 0.28 4.70 7.14
CA ILE A 358 -0.24 5.78 6.31
C ILE A 358 -0.44 5.23 4.90
N TYR A 359 -1.67 5.23 4.42
CA TYR A 359 -2.04 4.74 3.10
C TYR A 359 -2.29 5.92 2.16
N ILE A 360 -1.46 6.07 1.15
CA ILE A 360 -1.49 7.23 0.22
C ILE A 360 -1.57 6.82 -1.25
N GLY A 361 -1.78 5.53 -1.55
CA GLY A 361 -1.94 5.05 -2.93
C GLY A 361 -3.10 5.69 -3.69
N GLY A 362 -2.99 5.74 -5.01
CA GLY A 362 -3.99 6.33 -5.91
C GLY A 362 -4.11 7.85 -5.88
N ASN A 363 -3.07 8.59 -5.46
CA ASN A 363 -2.98 10.07 -5.47
C ASN A 363 -1.99 10.56 -6.54
N PRO A 364 -2.27 11.62 -7.32
CA PRO A 364 -1.48 12.04 -8.48
C PRO A 364 -0.18 12.75 -8.05
N PHE A 365 0.78 12.03 -7.48
CA PHE A 365 2.10 12.56 -7.16
C PHE A 365 2.79 12.92 -8.48
N ASN A 366 2.64 14.16 -8.92
CA ASN A 366 3.24 14.65 -10.16
C ASN A 366 4.77 14.52 -10.07
N ASP A 367 5.33 13.45 -10.62
CA ASP A 367 6.75 13.09 -10.61
C ASP A 367 7.47 13.37 -9.28
N SER A 368 6.84 13.04 -8.15
CA SER A 368 7.38 13.29 -6.79
C SER A 368 7.61 14.76 -6.39
N TYR A 369 7.34 15.75 -7.27
CA TYR A 369 7.49 17.19 -6.97
C TYR A 369 6.48 17.70 -5.94
N GLY A 370 5.38 16.96 -5.74
CA GLY A 370 4.41 17.22 -4.69
C GLY A 370 4.92 17.02 -3.26
N LEU A 371 6.09 16.42 -3.08
CA LEU A 371 6.66 16.14 -1.77
C LEU A 371 7.58 17.30 -1.35
N MET A 372 7.09 18.20 -0.49
CA MET A 372 7.94 19.26 0.06
C MET A 372 9.06 18.66 0.94
N PRO A 373 10.21 19.37 1.09
CA PRO A 373 11.27 18.93 2.01
C PRO A 373 10.70 18.58 3.38
N ASP A 374 11.16 17.48 3.98
CA ASP A 374 10.71 16.99 5.29
C ASP A 374 9.22 16.62 5.39
N ALA A 375 8.50 16.40 4.28
CA ALA A 375 7.07 16.06 4.31
C ALA A 375 6.73 14.87 5.22
N PHE A 376 7.61 13.87 5.29
CA PHE A 376 7.43 12.66 6.09
C PHE A 376 8.18 12.68 7.43
N SER A 377 8.91 13.76 7.72
CA SER A 377 9.70 13.92 8.94
C SER A 377 8.86 14.41 10.13
N GLY A 378 9.43 14.33 11.32
CA GLY A 378 8.90 14.89 12.56
C GLY A 378 7.82 14.03 13.22
N ALA A 379 7.66 12.78 12.80
CA ALA A 379 6.63 11.89 13.32
C ALA A 379 6.87 11.48 14.77
N ARG A 380 8.13 11.47 15.24
CA ARG A 380 8.52 11.09 16.62
C ARG A 380 8.02 9.69 17.04
N ARG A 381 7.85 8.81 16.07
CA ARG A 381 7.37 7.43 16.22
C ARG A 381 7.71 6.62 14.96
N PRO A 382 7.67 5.28 15.01
CA PRO A 382 7.78 4.47 13.80
C PRO A 382 6.63 4.76 12.84
N VAL A 383 6.92 4.90 11.54
CA VAL A 383 5.95 5.17 10.49
C VAL A 383 6.11 4.18 9.34
N LYS A 384 4.99 3.66 8.83
CA LYS A 384 4.92 2.89 7.59
C LYS A 384 4.11 3.67 6.57
N ILE A 385 4.72 4.11 5.48
CA ILE A 385 4.03 4.76 4.35
C ILE A 385 3.77 3.71 3.28
N ILE A 386 2.55 3.64 2.75
CA ILE A 386 2.14 2.66 1.74
C ILE A 386 1.69 3.39 0.48
N PHE A 387 2.41 3.15 -0.61
CA PHE A 387 2.11 3.56 -1.97
C PHE A 387 1.55 2.35 -2.75
N ASP A 388 0.28 2.04 -2.53
CA ASP A 388 -0.40 0.93 -3.21
C ASP A 388 -1.06 1.37 -4.53
N ILE A 389 -1.12 0.44 -5.50
CA ILE A 389 -1.89 0.62 -6.72
C ILE A 389 -3.37 0.57 -6.38
N ASP A 390 -4.15 1.47 -6.96
CA ASP A 390 -5.57 1.21 -7.06
C ASP A 390 -5.77 0.10 -8.09
N SER A 391 -6.21 -1.09 -7.68
CA SER A 391 -6.42 -2.25 -8.57
C SER A 391 -7.29 -1.94 -9.80
N PHE A 392 -8.07 -0.84 -9.76
CA PHE A 392 -8.86 -0.33 -10.88
C PHE A 392 -8.08 0.62 -11.83
N ALA A 393 -6.99 1.22 -11.39
CA ALA A 393 -6.11 2.10 -12.19
C ALA A 393 -5.12 1.32 -13.07
N ALA A 394 -4.92 0.02 -12.83
CA ALA A 394 -4.09 -0.84 -13.68
C ALA A 394 -4.51 -0.84 -15.17
N SER A 395 -5.75 -0.43 -15.49
CA SER A 395 -6.23 -0.25 -16.87
C SER A 395 -6.02 1.14 -17.47
N ASP A 396 -5.60 2.14 -16.69
CA ASP A 396 -5.39 3.53 -17.15
C ASP A 396 -4.07 4.11 -16.62
N ARG A 397 -2.96 3.71 -17.27
CA ARG A 397 -1.59 4.18 -16.95
C ARG A 397 -1.43 5.69 -16.95
N ALA A 398 -2.29 6.45 -17.64
CA ALA A 398 -2.20 7.92 -17.66
C ALA A 398 -2.65 8.55 -16.34
N ASN A 399 -3.35 7.80 -15.49
CA ASN A 399 -3.89 8.26 -14.21
C ASN A 399 -3.26 7.57 -13.00
N ASP A 400 -2.31 6.64 -13.20
CA ASP A 400 -1.59 6.02 -12.10
C ASP A 400 -0.34 6.86 -11.75
N PRO A 401 -0.26 7.44 -10.54
CA PRO A 401 0.95 8.11 -10.07
C PRO A 401 2.15 7.15 -10.01
N SER A 402 3.11 7.31 -10.91
CA SER A 402 4.42 6.67 -10.75
C SER A 402 5.30 7.49 -9.81
N LEU A 403 5.86 6.85 -8.79
CA LEU A 403 6.94 7.43 -8.01
C LEU A 403 8.23 7.29 -8.84
N ASP A 404 8.42 8.21 -9.78
CA ASP A 404 9.53 8.19 -10.73
C ASP A 404 10.90 8.32 -10.05
N PHE A 405 11.00 9.01 -8.92
CA PHE A 405 12.21 9.03 -8.10
C PHE A 405 11.87 9.26 -6.63
N MET A 406 12.84 9.05 -5.75
CA MET A 406 12.67 9.32 -4.32
C MET A 406 13.47 10.56 -3.95
N PRO A 407 12.84 11.74 -3.70
CA PRO A 407 13.57 12.94 -3.35
C PRO A 407 14.38 12.78 -2.04
N GLU A 408 15.68 13.06 -2.08
CA GLU A 408 16.58 12.91 -0.93
C GLU A 408 16.08 13.69 0.29
N ASN A 409 15.72 14.95 0.08
CA ASN A 409 15.24 15.88 1.12
C ASN A 409 13.89 15.50 1.75
N VAL A 410 13.25 14.42 1.29
CA VAL A 410 12.03 13.86 1.85
C VAL A 410 12.30 12.54 2.52
N PHE A 411 12.91 11.60 1.78
CA PHE A 411 13.06 10.22 2.22
C PHE A 411 14.30 9.98 3.08
N ARG A 412 15.39 10.72 2.88
CA ARG A 412 16.59 10.58 3.72
C ARG A 412 16.33 11.00 5.17
N PRO A 413 15.76 12.19 5.46
CA PRO A 413 15.38 12.54 6.83
C PRO A 413 14.42 11.52 7.46
N PHE A 414 13.47 10.99 6.67
CA PHE A 414 12.51 9.98 7.13
C PHE A 414 13.19 8.70 7.61
N VAL A 415 14.12 8.12 6.83
CA VAL A 415 14.81 6.88 7.23
C VAL A 415 15.84 7.11 8.34
N GLU A 416 16.41 8.31 8.43
CA GLU A 416 17.37 8.68 9.47
C GLU A 416 16.69 9.01 10.81
N GLU A 417 15.45 9.52 10.80
CA GLU A 417 14.69 9.85 12.02
C GLU A 417 14.41 8.62 12.88
N ASN A 418 14.07 7.48 12.26
CA ASN A 418 13.76 6.26 12.98
C ASN A 418 14.07 5.01 12.12
N SER A 419 14.89 4.09 12.66
CA SER A 419 15.29 2.87 11.96
C SER A 419 14.16 1.87 11.71
N GLU A 420 13.01 2.02 12.38
CA GLU A 420 11.80 1.22 12.13
C GLU A 420 10.86 1.86 11.09
N ASN A 421 11.24 3.01 10.52
CA ASN A 421 10.47 3.62 9.45
C ASN A 421 10.53 2.75 8.18
N VAL A 422 9.39 2.62 7.52
CA VAL A 422 9.21 1.78 6.33
C VAL A 422 8.43 2.57 5.29
N PHE A 423 8.81 2.44 4.03
CA PHE A 423 7.96 2.79 2.91
C PHE A 423 7.78 1.56 2.03
N GLU A 424 6.52 1.21 1.82
CA GLU A 424 6.09 0.09 0.98
C GLU A 424 5.55 0.64 -0.32
N VAL A 425 6.02 0.08 -1.43
CA VAL A 425 5.62 0.49 -2.76
C VAL A 425 5.21 -0.73 -3.57
N ASP A 426 4.16 -0.59 -4.37
CA ASP A 426 3.78 -1.62 -5.33
C ASP A 426 4.74 -1.61 -6.54
N TYR A 427 5.10 -2.80 -7.02
CA TYR A 427 6.09 -3.01 -8.08
C TYR A 427 5.76 -2.25 -9.37
N PHE A 428 4.48 -2.16 -9.77
CA PHE A 428 4.13 -1.43 -11.01
C PHE A 428 4.13 0.09 -10.84
N ASN A 429 4.20 0.62 -9.62
CA ASN A 429 4.16 2.06 -9.35
C ASN A 429 5.54 2.69 -9.16
N VAL A 430 6.60 1.88 -9.19
CA VAL A 430 7.95 2.35 -8.89
C VAL A 430 8.91 1.88 -9.96
N ASP A 431 8.90 2.63 -11.06
CA ASP A 431 10.00 2.69 -11.99
C ASP A 431 10.96 3.81 -11.53
N VAL A 432 11.77 3.56 -10.50
CA VAL A 432 12.74 4.58 -10.06
C VAL A 432 13.75 4.82 -11.18
N TRP A 433 13.82 6.05 -11.66
CA TRP A 433 14.92 6.52 -12.47
C TRP A 433 16.19 6.53 -11.62
N CYS A 434 17.14 5.66 -11.96
CA CYS A 434 18.46 5.62 -11.33
C CYS A 434 19.36 6.68 -11.96
N ASP A 435 19.03 7.94 -11.70
CA ASP A 435 19.84 9.09 -12.10
C ASP A 435 20.39 9.86 -10.88
N CYS A 436 20.92 11.05 -11.12
CA CYS A 436 21.43 11.94 -10.09
C CYS A 436 20.46 12.22 -8.93
N ARG A 437 19.15 12.20 -9.18
CA ARG A 437 18.11 12.43 -8.16
C ARG A 437 18.02 11.26 -7.17
N SER A 438 18.38 10.07 -7.62
CA SER A 438 18.35 8.83 -6.84
C SER A 438 19.70 8.48 -6.20
N LYS A 439 20.76 9.26 -6.48
CA LYS A 439 22.14 8.99 -6.03
C LYS A 439 22.25 8.71 -4.53
N TRP A 440 21.55 9.48 -3.72
CA TRP A 440 21.62 9.40 -2.26
C TRP A 440 21.23 8.01 -1.70
N MET A 441 20.39 7.26 -2.42
CA MET A 441 20.01 5.90 -2.03
C MET A 441 21.15 4.89 -2.17
N PHE A 442 22.14 5.24 -2.98
CA PHE A 442 23.26 4.38 -3.36
C PHE A 442 24.61 4.89 -2.86
N ASP A 443 24.63 6.04 -2.16
CA ASP A 443 25.87 6.67 -1.71
C ASP A 443 26.62 5.80 -0.67
N ASP A 444 27.94 5.74 -0.79
CA ASP A 444 28.83 4.75 -0.16
C ASP A 444 29.03 4.94 1.36
N ASN A 445 28.35 5.91 1.97
CA ASN A 445 28.20 5.99 3.41
C ASN A 445 27.28 4.85 3.87
N GLY A 446 27.79 3.62 3.99
CA GLY A 446 27.04 2.37 4.16
C GLY A 446 25.94 2.36 5.23
N ARG A 447 25.93 3.32 6.16
CA ARG A 447 24.81 3.58 7.07
C ARG A 447 23.51 3.96 6.32
N ILE A 448 23.56 4.85 5.34
CA ILE A 448 22.37 5.32 4.60
C ILE A 448 21.85 4.22 3.69
N LYS A 449 22.75 3.55 2.96
CA LYS A 449 22.42 2.39 2.12
C LYS A 449 21.68 1.30 2.90
N ASN A 450 22.18 0.94 4.09
CA ASN A 450 21.51 -0.04 4.95
C ASN A 450 20.16 0.46 5.46
N SER A 451 20.04 1.74 5.84
CA SER A 451 18.76 2.33 6.26
C SER A 451 17.73 2.28 5.13
N VAL A 452 18.11 2.64 3.90
CA VAL A 452 17.23 2.60 2.72
C VAL A 452 16.81 1.16 2.41
N GLN A 453 17.74 0.21 2.41
CA GLN A 453 17.43 -1.22 2.18
C GLN A 453 16.49 -1.81 3.23
N ASN A 454 16.65 -1.39 4.50
CA ASN A 454 15.76 -1.85 5.57
C ASN A 454 14.36 -1.22 5.46
N ALA A 455 14.30 0.06 5.10
CA ALA A 455 13.06 0.83 5.03
C ALA A 455 12.22 0.56 3.77
N LEU A 456 12.85 0.36 2.62
CA LEU A 456 12.14 0.09 1.37
C LEU A 456 11.60 -1.35 1.35
N LYS A 457 10.30 -1.48 1.07
CA LYS A 457 9.64 -2.76 0.78
C LYS A 457 8.95 -2.65 -0.56
N ILE A 458 9.39 -3.42 -1.56
CA ILE A 458 8.69 -3.50 -2.84
C ILE A 458 7.79 -4.73 -2.78
N LYS A 459 6.51 -4.55 -3.10
CA LYS A 459 5.53 -5.64 -3.13
C LYS A 459 5.17 -5.90 -4.58
N ARG A 460 5.38 -7.13 -5.06
CA ARG A 460 4.95 -7.54 -6.40
C ARG A 460 3.57 -8.17 -6.32
N VAL A 461 2.59 -7.58 -7.00
CA VAL A 461 1.23 -8.12 -7.11
C VAL A 461 1.07 -8.74 -8.50
N GLU A 462 1.55 -9.97 -8.71
CA GLU A 462 1.24 -10.72 -9.93
C GLU A 462 0.07 -11.67 -9.68
N ASP A 463 -0.98 -11.60 -10.51
CA ASP A 463 -2.08 -12.58 -10.56
C ASP A 463 -2.71 -12.94 -9.19
N ASN A 464 -2.89 -11.96 -8.31
CA ASN A 464 -3.37 -12.13 -6.92
C ASN A 464 -2.45 -12.98 -6.00
N VAL A 465 -1.22 -13.29 -6.43
CA VAL A 465 -0.19 -13.92 -5.60
C VAL A 465 0.79 -12.84 -5.16
N VAL A 466 0.74 -12.48 -3.87
CA VAL A 466 1.74 -11.62 -3.26
C VAL A 466 3.05 -12.41 -3.15
N SER A 467 4.00 -12.21 -4.07
CA SER A 467 5.36 -12.70 -3.84
C SER A 467 6.10 -11.68 -2.96
N ASN A 468 6.62 -12.15 -1.82
CA ASN A 468 7.27 -11.31 -0.81
C ASN A 468 8.71 -10.90 -1.21
N ASP A 469 9.13 -11.15 -2.46
CA ASP A 469 10.54 -11.33 -2.80
C ASP A 469 11.13 -10.31 -3.79
N ALA A 470 10.34 -9.35 -4.27
CA ALA A 470 10.93 -8.22 -4.99
C ALA A 470 11.54 -7.25 -3.96
N GLN A 471 12.82 -7.39 -3.63
CA GLN A 471 13.53 -6.44 -2.75
C GLN A 471 14.47 -5.50 -3.51
N SER A 472 14.45 -5.51 -4.85
CA SER A 472 15.37 -4.73 -5.67
C SER A 472 14.67 -3.57 -6.36
N ILE A 473 15.20 -2.36 -6.16
CA ILE A 473 14.90 -1.19 -7.00
C ILE A 473 15.30 -1.54 -8.44
N GLN A 474 14.35 -1.47 -9.38
CA GLN A 474 14.67 -1.57 -10.80
C GLN A 474 14.98 -0.18 -11.35
N CYS A 475 16.15 -0.05 -11.95
CA CYS A 475 16.52 1.14 -12.69
C CYS A 475 15.91 1.07 -14.09
N LYS A 476 15.18 2.11 -14.51
CA LYS A 476 14.75 2.26 -15.92
C LYS A 476 15.99 2.26 -16.83
N ALA A 477 15.97 1.48 -17.91
CA ALA A 477 17.09 1.30 -18.84
C ALA A 477 17.64 2.62 -19.43
N ASN A 478 16.80 3.66 -19.53
CA ASN A 478 17.16 4.95 -20.12
C ASN A 478 17.63 6.02 -19.09
N SER A 479 17.91 5.68 -17.83
CA SER A 479 18.37 6.67 -16.84
C SER A 479 19.83 7.07 -17.04
N SER A 480 20.17 8.37 -16.92
CA SER A 480 21.57 8.81 -16.92
C SER A 480 22.26 8.38 -15.62
N PHE A 481 23.19 7.42 -15.73
CA PHE A 481 23.98 6.90 -14.61
C PHE A 481 25.17 7.81 -14.21
N GLU A 482 25.29 9.00 -14.81
CA GLU A 482 26.45 9.91 -14.62
C GLU A 482 26.77 10.23 -13.15
N CYS A 483 25.77 10.17 -12.27
CA CYS A 483 25.93 10.52 -10.86
C CYS A 483 26.02 9.33 -9.91
N LEU A 484 25.80 8.11 -10.40
CA LEU A 484 25.79 6.91 -9.57
C LEU A 484 27.20 6.31 -9.45
N PRO A 485 27.46 5.47 -8.43
CA PRO A 485 28.65 4.64 -8.41
C PRO A 485 28.77 3.87 -9.73
N ILE A 486 30.00 3.81 -10.23
CA ILE A 486 30.36 3.22 -11.53
C ILE A 486 29.76 1.82 -11.74
N CYS A 487 29.70 1.02 -10.68
CA CYS A 487 29.02 -0.26 -10.65
C CYS A 487 28.11 -0.36 -9.43
N LEU A 488 26.86 -0.77 -9.65
CA LEU A 488 25.87 -1.06 -8.63
C LEU A 488 25.55 -2.54 -8.62
N SER A 489 25.54 -3.14 -7.44
CA SER A 489 25.17 -4.53 -7.24
C SER A 489 23.78 -4.66 -6.61
N PHE A 490 22.97 -5.54 -7.16
CA PHE A 490 21.65 -5.92 -6.65
C PHE A 490 21.64 -7.45 -6.39
N PRO A 491 22.19 -7.92 -5.25
CA PRO A 491 22.39 -9.34 -4.99
C PRO A 491 21.10 -10.16 -5.04
N LEU A 492 19.98 -9.61 -4.55
CA LEU A 492 18.68 -10.29 -4.53
C LEU A 492 18.07 -10.45 -5.93
N ALA A 493 18.37 -9.52 -6.84
CA ALA A 493 18.00 -9.64 -8.25
C ALA A 493 19.03 -10.47 -9.05
N GLY A 494 20.17 -10.83 -8.42
CA GLY A 494 21.32 -11.37 -9.13
C GLY A 494 21.80 -10.47 -10.26
N LEU A 495 21.77 -9.14 -10.09
CA LEU A 495 22.15 -8.17 -11.12
C LEU A 495 23.37 -7.34 -10.68
N ILE A 496 24.35 -7.17 -11.56
CA ILE A 496 25.33 -6.09 -11.49
C ILE A 496 25.10 -5.16 -12.69
N HIS A 497 24.94 -3.87 -12.42
CA HIS A 497 24.84 -2.84 -13.46
C HIS A 497 26.03 -1.90 -13.36
N CYS A 498 26.78 -1.73 -14.44
CA CYS A 498 27.92 -0.81 -14.52
C CYS A 498 27.75 0.14 -15.70
N GLY A 499 28.11 1.41 -15.56
CA GLY A 499 27.94 2.36 -16.66
C GLY A 499 28.25 3.80 -16.31
N GLY A 500 27.89 4.70 -17.22
CA GLY A 500 28.08 6.14 -17.09
C GLY A 500 29.08 6.74 -18.08
N ASP A 501 29.29 8.05 -17.94
CA ASP A 501 30.10 8.86 -18.86
C ASP A 501 31.55 9.09 -18.37
N GLU A 502 31.91 8.46 -17.26
CA GLU A 502 33.27 8.46 -16.70
C GLU A 502 34.07 7.26 -17.24
N GLU A 503 35.37 7.48 -17.46
CA GLU A 503 36.31 6.40 -17.76
C GLU A 503 36.76 5.74 -16.45
N PHE A 504 36.78 4.40 -16.43
CA PHE A 504 37.19 3.65 -15.25
C PHE A 504 37.89 2.34 -15.61
N ASP A 505 38.75 1.87 -14.71
CA ASP A 505 39.37 0.56 -14.87
C ASP A 505 38.41 -0.53 -14.37
N VAL A 506 37.78 -1.25 -15.32
CA VAL A 506 36.76 -2.29 -15.04
C VAL A 506 37.28 -3.31 -14.04
N LYS A 507 38.54 -3.74 -14.19
CA LYS A 507 39.15 -4.77 -13.35
C LYS A 507 39.26 -4.35 -11.89
N SER A 508 39.82 -3.19 -11.62
CA SER A 508 39.92 -2.65 -10.25
C SER A 508 38.54 -2.33 -9.67
N THR A 509 37.58 -1.91 -10.47
CA THR A 509 36.20 -1.73 -10.02
C THR A 509 35.59 -3.04 -9.55
N PHE A 510 35.68 -4.12 -10.34
CA PHE A 510 35.15 -5.43 -9.93
C PHE A 510 35.92 -6.04 -8.75
N LEU A 511 37.21 -5.77 -8.59
CA LEU A 511 37.94 -6.13 -7.37
C LEU A 511 37.34 -5.44 -6.13
N ARG A 512 37.05 -4.14 -6.20
CA ARG A 512 36.38 -3.41 -5.11
C ARG A 512 34.96 -3.91 -4.84
N VAL A 513 34.20 -4.20 -5.90
CA VAL A 513 32.86 -4.79 -5.77
C VAL A 513 32.95 -6.14 -5.04
N GLY A 514 33.94 -6.97 -5.37
CA GLY A 514 34.19 -8.27 -4.71
C GLY A 514 34.60 -8.15 -3.25
N GLU A 515 35.32 -7.10 -2.86
CA GLU A 515 35.61 -6.82 -1.44
C GLU A 515 34.35 -6.48 -0.63
N SER A 516 33.31 -5.94 -1.30
CA SER A 516 32.09 -5.46 -0.65
C SER A 516 30.93 -6.47 -0.60
N ILE A 517 31.01 -7.59 -1.34
CA ILE A 517 29.90 -8.55 -1.51
C ILE A 517 30.42 -9.97 -1.35
N GLN A 518 29.72 -10.80 -0.56
CA GLN A 518 30.09 -12.21 -0.33
C GLN A 518 29.61 -13.18 -1.43
N ILE A 519 28.92 -12.66 -2.44
CA ILE A 519 28.31 -13.44 -3.52
C ILE A 519 29.09 -13.10 -4.79
N GLU A 520 29.67 -14.12 -5.43
CA GLU A 520 30.38 -13.99 -6.71
C GLU A 520 29.53 -14.47 -7.91
N GLU A 521 28.38 -15.11 -7.65
CA GLU A 521 27.48 -15.61 -8.68
C GLU A 521 26.28 -14.67 -8.86
N PHE A 522 26.15 -14.11 -10.05
CA PHE A 522 25.04 -13.24 -10.43
C PHE A 522 24.33 -13.82 -11.65
N LYS A 523 23.02 -13.59 -11.73
CA LYS A 523 22.25 -13.96 -12.92
C LYS A 523 22.63 -13.08 -14.11
N LYS A 524 22.79 -11.77 -13.92
CA LYS A 524 22.90 -10.79 -15.01
C LYS A 524 23.99 -9.75 -14.75
N LEU A 525 24.78 -9.47 -15.78
CA LEU A 525 25.62 -8.28 -15.91
C LEU A 525 24.99 -7.36 -16.97
N GLN A 526 24.78 -6.09 -16.62
CA GLN A 526 24.42 -5.04 -17.57
C GLN A 526 25.50 -3.96 -17.56
N PHE A 527 25.98 -3.59 -18.74
CA PHE A 527 27.11 -2.70 -18.92
C PHE A 527 26.74 -1.61 -19.93
N SER A 528 26.84 -0.34 -19.52
CA SER A 528 26.39 0.82 -20.32
C SER A 528 27.34 2.01 -20.21
N SER A 529 28.64 1.77 -20.41
CA SER A 529 29.64 2.85 -20.38
C SER A 529 29.89 3.45 -21.75
N LYS A 530 29.80 4.78 -21.83
CA LYS A 530 30.12 5.53 -23.06
C LYS A 530 31.60 5.81 -23.23
N ARG A 531 32.47 5.53 -22.25
CA ARG A 531 33.92 5.85 -22.31
C ARG A 531 34.83 4.65 -22.44
N ILE A 532 34.36 3.46 -22.05
CA ILE A 532 35.18 2.25 -22.12
C ILE A 532 35.34 1.83 -23.58
N GLN A 533 36.59 1.83 -24.05
CA GLN A 533 36.90 1.42 -25.42
C GLN A 533 37.19 -0.08 -25.55
N LYS A 534 37.75 -0.69 -24.49
CA LYS A 534 38.23 -2.07 -24.52
C LYS A 534 38.02 -2.75 -23.17
N LEU A 535 37.58 -4.01 -23.18
CA LEU A 535 37.58 -4.85 -21.99
C LEU A 535 38.87 -5.68 -21.91
N PRO A 536 39.66 -5.56 -20.82
CA PRO A 536 40.92 -6.30 -20.67
C PRO A 536 40.70 -7.78 -20.35
N MET A 537 41.78 -8.56 -20.36
CA MET A 537 41.77 -9.93 -19.84
C MET A 537 41.30 -9.98 -18.39
N ASN A 538 40.38 -10.91 -18.09
CA ASN A 538 39.80 -11.10 -16.77
C ASN A 538 39.21 -9.81 -16.17
N ALA A 539 38.48 -9.05 -16.99
CA ALA A 539 37.90 -7.76 -16.63
C ALA A 539 36.97 -7.84 -15.41
N PHE A 540 36.28 -8.96 -15.24
CA PHE A 540 35.28 -9.15 -14.18
C PHE A 540 35.77 -10.04 -13.03
N GLY A 541 37.06 -10.40 -12.98
CA GLY A 541 37.62 -11.19 -11.89
C GLY A 541 36.94 -12.56 -11.71
N ASN A 542 36.53 -12.87 -10.47
CA ASN A 542 35.90 -14.14 -10.12
C ASN A 542 34.38 -14.16 -10.35
N PHE A 543 33.77 -13.04 -10.77
CA PHE A 543 32.33 -12.96 -10.91
C PHE A 543 31.83 -13.86 -12.05
N GLN A 544 30.72 -14.54 -11.78
CA GLN A 544 30.04 -15.43 -12.72
C GLN A 544 28.69 -14.83 -13.10
N PHE A 545 28.39 -14.82 -14.41
CA PHE A 545 27.13 -14.31 -14.97
C PHE A 545 26.45 -15.36 -15.85
N GLU A 546 25.12 -15.44 -15.81
CA GLU A 546 24.35 -16.21 -16.80
C GLU A 546 23.97 -15.37 -18.02
N GLU A 547 23.73 -14.07 -17.83
CA GLU A 547 23.37 -13.12 -18.89
C GLU A 547 24.35 -11.94 -18.88
N ILE A 548 24.89 -11.60 -20.05
CA ILE A 548 25.76 -10.42 -20.24
C ILE A 548 25.09 -9.51 -21.26
N ILE A 549 24.88 -8.25 -20.89
CA ILE A 549 24.26 -7.24 -21.73
C ILE A 549 25.19 -6.02 -21.80
N PHE A 550 25.59 -5.65 -23.01
CA PHE A 550 26.17 -4.35 -23.35
C PHE A 550 25.11 -3.52 -24.04
N GLU A 551 24.80 -2.35 -23.50
CA GLU A 551 23.76 -1.45 -24.01
C GLU A 551 24.33 -0.03 -24.02
N ASP A 552 24.16 0.72 -25.11
CA ASP A 552 24.69 2.09 -25.26
C ASP A 552 26.20 2.20 -25.02
N CYS A 553 26.96 1.13 -25.28
CA CYS A 553 28.41 1.10 -25.17
C CYS A 553 29.08 1.64 -26.44
N ILE A 554 28.72 2.87 -26.84
CA ILE A 554 29.03 3.45 -28.16
C ILE A 554 30.51 3.51 -28.52
N ASN A 555 31.42 3.49 -27.55
CA ASN A 555 32.87 3.52 -27.79
C ASN A 555 33.55 2.16 -27.58
N LEU A 556 32.83 1.15 -27.08
CA LEU A 556 33.37 -0.18 -26.83
C LEU A 556 33.64 -0.86 -28.16
N SER A 557 34.92 -0.99 -28.51
CA SER A 557 35.38 -1.49 -29.80
C SER A 557 35.90 -2.91 -29.77
N SER A 558 36.33 -3.40 -28.60
CA SER A 558 36.90 -4.75 -28.46
C SER A 558 36.72 -5.35 -27.07
N ILE A 559 36.50 -6.66 -27.04
CA ILE A 559 36.46 -7.47 -25.82
C ILE A 559 37.57 -8.50 -25.89
N HIS A 560 38.46 -8.53 -24.89
CA HIS A 560 39.50 -9.56 -24.85
C HIS A 560 38.88 -10.97 -24.81
N PRO A 561 39.45 -11.98 -25.51
CA PRO A 561 38.87 -13.34 -25.57
C PRO A 561 38.62 -13.99 -24.20
N THR A 562 39.42 -13.62 -23.20
CA THR A 562 39.33 -14.10 -21.82
C THR A 562 38.84 -13.02 -20.84
N ALA A 563 38.13 -11.99 -21.31
CA ALA A 563 37.59 -10.93 -20.45
C ALA A 563 36.64 -11.48 -19.37
N PHE A 564 35.87 -12.51 -19.70
CA PHE A 564 34.84 -13.09 -18.84
C PHE A 564 35.33 -14.20 -17.92
N GLY A 565 36.60 -14.62 -18.01
CA GLY A 565 37.28 -15.52 -17.05
C GLY A 565 36.36 -16.57 -16.39
N ALA A 566 35.96 -16.31 -15.15
CA ALA A 566 35.11 -17.17 -14.32
C ALA A 566 33.70 -17.42 -14.88
N SER A 567 33.11 -16.47 -15.60
CA SER A 567 31.77 -16.58 -16.20
C SER A 567 31.71 -17.49 -17.44
N THR A 568 32.85 -17.90 -18.00
CA THR A 568 32.88 -18.69 -19.25
C THR A 568 31.96 -19.91 -19.21
N SER A 569 31.92 -20.63 -18.09
CA SER A 569 31.11 -21.85 -17.93
C SER A 569 29.63 -21.63 -17.56
N THR A 570 29.20 -20.39 -17.34
CA THR A 570 27.85 -20.05 -16.84
C THR A 570 27.01 -19.26 -17.83
N VAL A 571 27.63 -18.51 -18.75
CA VAL A 571 26.92 -17.62 -19.68
C VAL A 571 25.99 -18.41 -20.60
N LYS A 572 24.72 -18.05 -20.58
CA LYS A 572 23.63 -18.53 -21.43
C LYS A 572 23.19 -17.49 -22.45
N ARG A 573 23.32 -16.20 -22.15
CA ARG A 573 22.91 -15.11 -23.05
C ARG A 573 23.99 -14.04 -23.16
N PHE A 574 24.22 -13.59 -24.38
CA PHE A 574 25.06 -12.43 -24.69
C PHE A 574 24.28 -11.45 -25.56
N THR A 575 24.19 -10.19 -25.11
CA THR A 575 23.57 -9.10 -25.87
C THR A 575 24.57 -7.98 -26.02
N ALA A 576 24.72 -7.45 -27.23
CA ALA A 576 25.37 -6.19 -27.53
C ALA A 576 24.42 -5.33 -28.35
N ASP A 577 24.00 -4.21 -27.77
CA ASP A 577 23.05 -3.25 -28.33
C ASP A 577 23.70 -1.87 -28.34
N ASN A 578 23.63 -1.19 -29.49
CA ASN A 578 24.22 0.14 -29.72
C ASN A 578 25.67 0.27 -29.22
N THR A 579 26.59 -0.48 -29.84
CA THR A 579 28.01 -0.54 -29.48
C THR A 579 28.90 -0.11 -30.65
N SER A 580 30.23 -0.17 -30.48
CA SER A 580 31.17 -0.06 -31.62
C SER A 580 31.98 -1.35 -31.79
N LEU A 581 31.45 -2.48 -31.34
CA LEU A 581 32.19 -3.73 -31.23
C LEU A 581 32.59 -4.26 -32.61
N THR A 582 33.90 -4.29 -32.85
CA THR A 582 34.54 -4.90 -34.02
C THR A 582 35.24 -6.21 -33.66
N TYR A 583 35.58 -6.41 -32.38
CA TYR A 583 36.19 -7.63 -31.88
C TYR A 583 35.36 -8.21 -30.73
N TYR A 584 34.51 -9.17 -31.07
CA TYR A 584 33.71 -9.95 -30.14
C TYR A 584 34.54 -11.01 -29.39
N PRO A 585 34.09 -11.48 -28.21
CA PRO A 585 34.70 -12.65 -27.58
C PRO A 585 34.58 -13.89 -28.49
N ASN A 586 35.40 -14.91 -28.24
CA ASN A 586 35.20 -16.21 -28.86
C ASN A 586 34.02 -16.91 -28.17
N PHE A 587 32.86 -16.90 -28.82
CA PHE A 587 31.62 -17.48 -28.29
C PHE A 587 31.71 -18.99 -28.05
N ALA A 588 32.61 -19.69 -28.75
CA ALA A 588 32.89 -21.11 -28.51
C ALA A 588 33.48 -21.39 -27.11
N SER A 589 33.90 -20.33 -26.39
CA SER A 589 34.38 -20.43 -25.01
C SER A 589 33.23 -20.51 -23.99
N PHE A 590 31.97 -20.37 -24.42
CA PHE A 590 30.78 -20.41 -23.57
C PHE A 590 29.96 -21.68 -23.81
N PRO A 591 30.25 -22.79 -23.11
CA PRO A 591 29.60 -24.09 -23.36
C PRO A 591 28.08 -24.11 -23.11
N LYS A 592 27.54 -23.12 -22.38
CA LYS A 592 26.11 -23.01 -22.08
C LYS A 592 25.40 -21.91 -22.88
N LEU A 593 26.08 -21.26 -23.81
CA LEU A 593 25.52 -20.15 -24.57
C LEU A 593 24.36 -20.64 -25.44
N GLN A 594 23.21 -19.99 -25.29
CA GLN A 594 21.98 -20.29 -26.01
C GLN A 594 21.54 -19.14 -26.90
N ILE A 595 21.79 -17.89 -26.48
CA ILE A 595 21.30 -16.70 -27.18
C ILE A 595 22.44 -15.69 -27.38
N ILE A 596 22.61 -15.24 -28.62
CA ILE A 596 23.45 -14.09 -28.99
C ILE A 596 22.53 -13.07 -29.65
N ARG A 597 22.51 -11.83 -29.16
CA ARG A 597 21.80 -10.73 -29.80
C ARG A 597 22.75 -9.59 -30.09
N LEU A 598 22.93 -9.26 -31.37
CA LEU A 598 23.78 -8.17 -31.83
C LEU A 598 22.89 -7.15 -32.56
N ASP A 599 22.48 -6.12 -31.84
CA ASP A 599 21.55 -5.09 -32.29
C ASP A 599 22.29 -3.75 -32.36
N ASP A 600 23.12 -3.58 -33.38
CA ASP A 600 24.03 -2.45 -33.43
C ASP A 600 23.64 -1.45 -34.52
N HIS A 601 23.70 -0.14 -34.20
CA HIS A 601 23.53 0.93 -35.18
C HIS A 601 24.74 1.06 -36.11
N HIS A 602 25.85 0.40 -35.76
CA HIS A 602 27.07 0.30 -36.53
C HIS A 602 27.26 -1.12 -37.08
N THR A 603 27.96 -1.26 -38.21
CA THR A 603 28.16 -2.57 -38.84
C THR A 603 28.98 -3.49 -37.92
N PHE A 604 28.39 -4.57 -37.42
CA PHE A 604 29.15 -5.64 -36.76
C PHE A 604 29.98 -6.42 -37.79
N ASP A 605 31.10 -6.99 -37.36
CA ASP A 605 31.96 -7.88 -38.15
C ASP A 605 32.18 -9.19 -37.37
N LEU A 606 31.46 -10.24 -37.78
CA LEU A 606 31.66 -11.59 -37.26
C LEU A 606 32.57 -12.37 -38.21
N ASN A 607 33.54 -13.09 -37.66
CA ASN A 607 34.45 -13.93 -38.42
C ASN A 607 34.69 -15.29 -37.76
N SER A 608 35.44 -16.17 -38.45
CA SER A 608 35.68 -17.56 -38.00
C SER A 608 36.29 -17.70 -36.59
N THR A 609 37.00 -16.67 -36.10
CA THR A 609 37.61 -16.71 -34.75
C THR A 609 36.60 -16.54 -33.63
N ASN A 610 35.40 -16.03 -33.93
CA ASN A 610 34.32 -15.86 -32.95
C ASN A 610 33.62 -17.17 -32.59
N PHE A 611 33.77 -18.23 -33.40
CA PHE A 611 33.15 -19.53 -33.19
C PHE A 611 34.16 -20.69 -33.29
N GLU A 612 35.43 -20.43 -32.99
CA GLU A 612 36.49 -21.44 -33.06
C GLU A 612 36.47 -22.34 -31.82
N TYR A 613 35.89 -23.54 -31.95
CA TYR A 613 35.87 -24.57 -30.91
C TYR A 613 37.22 -25.32 -30.86
N THR A 614 37.77 -25.47 -29.66
CA THR A 614 38.90 -26.38 -29.44
C THR A 614 38.36 -27.77 -29.08
N GLU A 615 39.13 -28.84 -29.30
CA GLU A 615 38.67 -30.23 -29.06
C GLU A 615 38.13 -30.48 -27.64
N THR A 616 38.50 -29.62 -26.68
CA THR A 616 38.20 -29.77 -25.25
C THR A 616 36.94 -29.05 -24.76
N THR A 617 36.28 -28.21 -25.56
CA THR A 617 35.07 -27.49 -25.12
C THR A 617 33.80 -28.32 -25.37
N SER A 618 32.92 -28.39 -24.36
CA SER A 618 31.59 -28.99 -24.49
C SER A 618 30.68 -28.04 -25.29
N ASN A 619 29.90 -28.59 -26.22
CA ASN A 619 29.06 -27.80 -27.11
C ASN A 619 27.75 -27.38 -26.41
N PRO A 620 27.22 -26.19 -26.72
CA PRO A 620 25.81 -25.91 -26.51
C PRO A 620 24.96 -26.78 -27.45
N GLU A 621 23.79 -27.21 -26.99
CA GLU A 621 22.86 -28.05 -27.78
C GLU A 621 22.24 -27.26 -28.93
N GLU A 622 21.89 -25.99 -28.69
CA GLU A 622 21.33 -25.08 -29.67
C GLU A 622 21.77 -23.63 -29.38
N ILE A 623 22.19 -22.89 -30.41
CA ILE A 623 22.46 -21.44 -30.33
C ILE A 623 21.51 -20.69 -31.25
N VAL A 624 20.81 -19.69 -30.71
CA VAL A 624 20.03 -18.71 -31.47
C VAL A 624 20.81 -17.40 -31.58
N VAL A 625 21.08 -16.96 -32.81
CA VAL A 625 21.79 -15.71 -33.08
C VAL A 625 20.83 -14.71 -33.73
N PHE A 626 20.57 -13.60 -33.05
CA PHE A 626 19.82 -12.46 -33.57
C PHE A 626 20.79 -11.43 -34.11
N LEU A 627 20.71 -11.15 -35.40
CA LEU A 627 21.54 -10.16 -36.08
C LEU A 627 20.67 -9.05 -36.67
N ASN A 628 21.03 -7.80 -36.38
CA ASN A 628 20.52 -6.64 -37.09
C ASN A 628 21.51 -6.20 -38.21
N ASN A 629 21.79 -4.90 -38.36
CA ASN A 629 22.57 -4.34 -39.47
C ASN A 629 24.09 -4.63 -39.35
N GLY A 630 24.67 -5.45 -40.24
CA GLY A 630 26.11 -5.74 -40.21
C GLY A 630 26.62 -6.73 -41.28
N THR A 631 27.87 -7.19 -41.11
CA THR A 631 28.56 -8.12 -42.00
C THR A 631 28.96 -9.40 -41.27
N VAL A 632 28.70 -10.54 -41.90
CA VAL A 632 29.13 -11.87 -41.44
C VAL A 632 30.10 -12.42 -42.47
N ASP A 633 31.34 -12.73 -42.07
CA ASP A 633 32.31 -13.38 -42.96
C ASP A 633 31.81 -14.78 -43.34
N ALA A 634 32.05 -15.19 -44.59
CA ALA A 634 31.62 -16.49 -45.08
C ALA A 634 32.17 -17.67 -44.27
N ASN A 635 33.30 -17.49 -43.58
CA ASN A 635 33.94 -18.52 -42.76
C ASN A 635 33.52 -18.46 -41.28
N THR A 636 32.60 -17.57 -40.90
CA THR A 636 32.20 -17.37 -39.49
C THR A 636 31.82 -18.68 -38.81
N PHE A 637 31.13 -19.56 -39.52
CA PHE A 637 30.58 -20.79 -38.96
C PHE A 637 31.29 -22.07 -39.46
N THR A 638 32.31 -21.95 -40.31
CA THR A 638 33.02 -23.14 -40.86
C THR A 638 33.85 -23.90 -39.83
N LYS A 639 34.02 -23.32 -38.63
CA LYS A 639 34.69 -23.95 -37.47
C LYS A 639 33.70 -24.45 -36.41
N LEU A 640 32.39 -24.47 -36.69
CA LEU A 640 31.42 -25.12 -35.82
C LEU A 640 31.69 -26.63 -35.77
N LYS A 641 31.61 -27.22 -34.59
CA LYS A 641 31.76 -28.67 -34.41
C LYS A 641 30.52 -29.38 -34.95
N ASN A 642 30.69 -30.56 -35.54
CA ASN A 642 29.66 -31.28 -36.31
C ASN A 642 28.32 -31.55 -35.60
N ASP A 643 28.25 -31.43 -34.27
CA ASP A 643 27.07 -31.81 -33.46
C ASP A 643 26.30 -30.61 -32.86
N THR A 644 26.67 -29.36 -33.18
CA THR A 644 25.99 -28.16 -32.65
C THR A 644 24.89 -27.72 -33.62
N ALA A 645 23.63 -27.67 -33.16
CA ALA A 645 22.56 -27.03 -33.93
C ALA A 645 22.63 -25.50 -33.77
N MET A 646 22.49 -24.76 -34.87
CA MET A 646 22.47 -23.30 -34.83
C MET A 646 21.27 -22.76 -35.61
N THR A 647 20.51 -21.90 -34.94
CA THR A 647 19.41 -21.15 -35.52
C THR A 647 19.86 -19.70 -35.70
N LEU A 648 19.94 -19.23 -36.93
CA LEU A 648 20.28 -17.85 -37.26
C LEU A 648 19.00 -17.08 -37.59
N ILE A 649 18.67 -16.10 -36.75
CA ILE A 649 17.53 -15.21 -36.95
C ILE A 649 18.06 -13.84 -37.36
N ILE A 650 17.67 -13.41 -38.56
CA ILE A 650 18.11 -12.14 -39.12
C ILE A 650 16.92 -11.18 -39.10
N GLU A 651 16.98 -10.20 -38.20
CA GLU A 651 16.02 -9.10 -38.08
C GLU A 651 16.60 -7.89 -38.83
N CYS A 652 16.53 -7.87 -40.17
CA CYS A 652 17.17 -6.82 -40.98
C CYS A 652 16.24 -5.70 -41.41
N SER A 653 16.69 -4.44 -41.24
CA SER A 653 16.10 -3.25 -41.90
C SER A 653 16.88 -2.73 -43.14
N CYS A 654 18.09 -3.24 -43.46
CA CYS A 654 18.87 -2.79 -44.64
C CYS A 654 20.02 -3.75 -45.11
N ASP A 655 20.79 -3.34 -46.15
CA ASP A 655 21.61 -4.15 -47.09
C ASP A 655 22.56 -5.22 -46.50
N LEU A 656 22.11 -6.48 -46.49
CA LEU A 656 22.98 -7.64 -46.32
C LEU A 656 23.83 -7.87 -47.59
N LYS A 657 25.14 -7.62 -47.51
CA LYS A 657 26.10 -8.01 -48.56
C LYS A 657 26.62 -9.41 -48.28
N TRP A 658 26.00 -10.40 -48.93
CA TRP A 658 26.46 -11.79 -48.93
C TRP A 658 27.66 -11.93 -49.85
N MET A 659 28.79 -12.45 -49.34
CA MET A 659 29.96 -12.74 -50.16
C MET A 659 30.29 -14.24 -50.10
N ASN A 660 30.08 -14.90 -51.25
CA ASN A 660 30.82 -16.07 -51.77
C ASN A 660 30.18 -17.48 -51.72
N GLU A 661 30.53 -18.29 -52.73
CA GLU A 661 29.93 -19.58 -53.16
C GLU A 661 30.24 -20.81 -52.27
N GLY A 662 30.74 -20.63 -51.05
CA GLY A 662 31.33 -21.71 -50.23
C GLY A 662 30.39 -22.51 -49.30
N TRP A 663 29.08 -22.23 -49.30
CA TRP A 663 28.16 -22.69 -48.24
C TRP A 663 27.36 -23.98 -48.52
N ALA A 664 27.51 -24.57 -49.70
CA ALA A 664 26.67 -25.70 -50.13
C ALA A 664 26.75 -26.97 -49.26
N GLU A 665 27.81 -27.13 -48.44
CA GLU A 665 27.94 -28.28 -47.51
C GLU A 665 27.39 -28.02 -46.08
N GLU A 666 27.21 -26.75 -45.68
CA GLU A 666 26.79 -26.36 -44.31
C GLU A 666 25.27 -26.11 -44.18
N GLU A 667 24.53 -26.07 -45.30
CA GLU A 667 23.09 -25.74 -45.37
C GLU A 667 22.20 -26.73 -44.57
N THR A 668 22.70 -27.94 -44.26
CA THR A 668 21.98 -28.92 -43.42
C THR A 668 22.02 -28.64 -41.92
N ARG A 669 22.81 -27.66 -41.46
CA ARG A 669 23.10 -27.42 -40.03
C ARG A 669 22.64 -26.07 -39.49
N ILE A 670 22.40 -25.11 -40.38
CA ILE A 670 22.06 -23.72 -40.03
C ILE A 670 20.65 -23.41 -40.56
N GLY A 671 19.68 -23.26 -39.66
CA GLY A 671 18.34 -22.78 -40.02
C GLY A 671 18.34 -21.25 -40.07
N ILE A 672 18.02 -20.65 -41.23
CA ILE A 672 17.96 -19.19 -41.40
C ILE A 672 16.51 -18.72 -41.45
N TRP A 673 16.14 -17.80 -40.56
CA TRP A 673 14.79 -17.23 -40.47
C TRP A 673 14.83 -15.71 -40.67
N PHE A 674 13.94 -15.19 -41.53
CA PHE A 674 13.79 -13.76 -41.80
C PHE A 674 12.47 -13.25 -41.22
N GLN A 675 12.51 -12.23 -40.37
CA GLN A 675 11.35 -11.86 -39.55
C GLN A 675 10.46 -10.73 -40.11
N GLU A 676 10.87 -9.85 -41.05
CA GLU A 676 9.95 -8.84 -41.63
C GLU A 676 10.42 -8.11 -42.94
N TYR A 677 9.45 -7.74 -43.80
CA TYR A 677 9.44 -6.87 -45.01
C TYR A 677 10.49 -7.03 -46.15
N PHE A 678 10.09 -7.72 -47.23
CA PHE A 678 10.81 -7.72 -48.52
C PHE A 678 10.57 -6.43 -49.33
N GLY A 679 11.43 -5.43 -49.14
CA GLY A 679 11.69 -4.40 -50.17
C GLY A 679 12.69 -4.90 -51.21
N LYS A 680 12.55 -4.49 -52.48
CA LYS A 680 13.39 -4.94 -53.63
C LYS A 680 14.88 -4.76 -53.37
N LYS A 681 15.57 -5.82 -52.95
CA LYS A 681 17.04 -5.93 -52.92
C LYS A 681 17.44 -7.33 -53.39
N PHE A 682 18.48 -7.37 -54.21
CA PHE A 682 18.90 -8.54 -54.98
C PHE A 682 19.58 -9.58 -54.08
N TYR A 683 19.20 -10.85 -54.26
CA TYR A 683 19.89 -12.00 -53.70
C TYR A 683 20.54 -12.78 -54.84
N CYS A 684 21.84 -13.11 -54.73
CA CYS A 684 22.46 -14.12 -55.57
C CYS A 684 22.36 -15.46 -54.84
N VAL A 685 21.38 -16.26 -55.22
CA VAL A 685 21.28 -17.67 -54.80
C VAL A 685 21.93 -18.51 -55.90
N PRO A 686 22.91 -19.38 -55.59
CA PRO A 686 23.47 -20.32 -56.57
C PRO A 686 22.35 -21.16 -57.18
N LYS A 687 22.52 -21.55 -58.46
CA LYS A 687 21.52 -22.31 -59.23
C LYS A 687 21.13 -23.66 -58.58
N ASP A 688 21.92 -24.13 -57.61
CA ASP A 688 21.84 -25.45 -57.01
C ASP A 688 21.58 -25.42 -55.48
N ALA A 689 21.26 -24.26 -54.89
CA ALA A 689 20.93 -24.16 -53.46
C ALA A 689 19.60 -24.84 -53.14
N ASN A 690 19.58 -25.70 -52.11
CA ASN A 690 18.41 -26.48 -51.76
C ASN A 690 17.74 -25.87 -50.53
N LEU A 691 17.07 -24.73 -50.74
CA LEU A 691 16.27 -24.06 -49.71
C LEU A 691 15.06 -24.95 -49.37
N GLN A 692 15.14 -25.67 -48.25
CA GLN A 692 13.94 -26.29 -47.65
C GLN A 692 13.09 -25.21 -46.99
N ILE A 693 12.16 -24.66 -47.77
CA ILE A 693 11.05 -23.88 -47.24
C ILE A 693 9.99 -24.90 -46.80
N GLU A 694 9.85 -25.13 -45.50
CA GLU A 694 8.73 -25.92 -45.00
C GLU A 694 7.41 -25.19 -45.32
N ASN A 695 6.44 -25.97 -45.80
CA ASN A 695 5.31 -25.59 -46.66
C ASN A 695 4.25 -24.61 -46.10
N ASN A 696 4.58 -23.70 -45.18
CA ASN A 696 3.66 -22.61 -44.80
C ASN A 696 4.42 -21.35 -44.36
N PHE A 697 4.95 -20.61 -45.32
CA PHE A 697 5.36 -19.22 -45.12
C PHE A 697 4.21 -18.30 -45.61
N PHE A 698 3.41 -17.78 -44.68
CA PHE A 698 2.34 -16.78 -44.92
C PHE A 698 1.34 -17.08 -46.06
N GLY A 699 1.01 -18.34 -46.34
CA GLY A 699 -0.10 -18.69 -47.24
C GLY A 699 0.11 -18.32 -48.71
N ILE A 700 1.36 -18.16 -49.16
CA ILE A 700 1.68 -17.91 -50.57
C ILE A 700 2.22 -19.20 -51.21
N ASP A 701 1.53 -19.65 -52.27
CA ASP A 701 1.91 -20.80 -53.09
C ASP A 701 3.13 -20.45 -53.97
N VAL A 702 4.22 -21.19 -53.76
CA VAL A 702 5.53 -20.99 -54.39
C VAL A 702 5.50 -21.28 -55.91
N SER A 703 4.43 -21.90 -56.42
CA SER A 703 4.24 -22.14 -57.86
C SER A 703 4.07 -20.86 -58.72
N GLN A 704 3.96 -19.68 -58.11
CA GLN A 704 3.84 -18.40 -58.82
C GLN A 704 5.18 -17.71 -59.16
N PHE A 705 6.32 -18.25 -58.72
CA PHE A 705 7.62 -17.73 -59.13
C PHE A 705 8.08 -18.38 -60.44
N ASN A 706 7.78 -17.74 -61.56
CA ASN A 706 8.35 -18.07 -62.87
C ASN A 706 9.82 -17.59 -62.90
N TYR A 707 10.75 -18.52 -63.05
CA TYR A 707 12.18 -18.23 -63.27
C TYR A 707 12.38 -17.47 -64.60
N GLY A 708 12.96 -16.29 -64.52
CA GLY A 708 13.48 -15.49 -65.63
C GLY A 708 14.74 -14.77 -65.19
#